data_AF-A0A182KEX5-F1
#
_entry.id   AF-A0A182KEX5-F1
#
_cell.length_a   1.000
_cell.length_b   1.000
_cell.length_c   1.000
_cell.angle_alpha   90.00
_cell.angle_beta   90.00
_cell.angle_gamma   90.00
#
_symmetry.space_group_name_H-M   'P 1'
#
loop_
_entity.id
_entity.type
_entity.pdbx_description
1 polymer ?
#
loop_
_entity_poly.entity_id
_entity_poly.type
_entity_poly.pdbx_seq_one_letter_code
_entity_poly.pdbx_strand_id
1 'polypeptide(L)'
;MSQYYFPIVFVVLLEILRLAQSHPFLFNSGNQQRRAQVEWKTPEDNWTAEAAPRSIYPLLQNQYNKHQLPPTNRYEIIEGDEDEQVLRRMHEAKQNATARTLFYSNKDESHLPPLLTKTIKYFNLQQVAYELETSVMSQVSCTACKAGAGLLQHYIRTGKSKEEIIKMIYQYCVNLKIQSARVCEGVSQLFGVEVIYVLKRITIGPDEICSFIIGDACGDIYNPYHEWEVEFPPVPKPDPRDLGLPKEAAPVFKVLHLSDTHFDPYYAEGSNADCNEPLCCRLTNGRPTTPNGAAGKWGDYRKCDTPKRTIDHMLNHIADTHADIDFIIWTGDLPPHDVWNQTKEENLNVLKETVKQMTEKFPGIPIFPALGNHESAPVNSFPPPYVQQVDSSIAWLYDELDVQWRRWLPASVSHTVRRGAFYSVLVRPGYRIISLNMNYCNNKNWWLLLNSTDPATELQWFIYELQSAEFAGEKVHVIGHIPPGHSDCLKVWSRNYYKIVSRFESTITAQFFGHTHFDEFEVFYDPHDLSRATSIAYIGPSVTPYNDLNPGYRIYYIDGDHDETTRLVVDHESWIMNLKEANLYDYPIWYKLYSTRAAYGMKGLRPADWDQLINNMTDSKELFDLYYKHYWKNSPVKPECDYECRKRILCDAKSGRSHDRKYFCEEVEAKIDESNKGWKDWLFSSISSSYVLYKKLF
;
A
#
# COMPACT_ATOMS: atom_id res chain seq x y z
N MET A 1 53.46 49.96 -1.78
CA MET A 1 52.65 48.83 -1.26
C MET A 1 51.20 48.97 -1.68
N SER A 2 50.88 48.72 -2.96
CA SER A 2 49.52 48.39 -3.42
C SER A 2 49.57 47.90 -4.86
N GLN A 3 50.39 46.86 -5.10
CA GLN A 3 50.57 46.21 -6.41
C GLN A 3 50.39 44.68 -6.31
N TYR A 4 49.72 44.20 -5.26
CA TYR A 4 49.57 42.76 -4.96
C TYR A 4 48.11 42.28 -4.86
N TYR A 5 47.12 43.08 -5.25
CA TYR A 5 45.70 42.65 -5.21
C TYR A 5 45.08 42.34 -6.59
N PHE A 6 45.74 42.71 -7.69
CA PHE A 6 45.24 42.39 -9.03
C PHE A 6 45.54 40.94 -9.51
N PRO A 7 46.68 40.30 -9.18
CA PRO A 7 46.94 38.93 -9.64
C PRO A 7 46.10 37.88 -8.89
N ILE A 8 45.76 38.13 -7.62
CA ILE A 8 45.02 37.18 -6.79
C ILE A 8 43.56 37.11 -7.22
N VAL A 9 42.93 38.24 -7.54
CA VAL A 9 41.55 38.29 -8.04
C VAL A 9 41.46 37.63 -9.42
N PHE A 10 42.48 37.80 -10.28
CA PHE A 10 42.51 37.18 -11.61
C PHE A 10 42.75 35.66 -11.55
N VAL A 11 43.58 35.18 -10.63
CA VAL A 11 43.81 33.74 -10.40
C VAL A 11 42.59 33.08 -9.76
N VAL A 12 41.89 33.76 -8.84
CA VAL A 12 40.62 33.27 -8.27
C VAL A 12 39.51 33.25 -9.31
N LEU A 13 39.43 34.25 -10.21
CA LEU A 13 38.49 34.23 -11.34
C LEU A 13 38.81 33.13 -12.36
N LEU A 14 40.09 32.85 -12.62
CA LEU A 14 40.53 31.74 -13.49
C LEU A 14 40.28 30.36 -12.88
N GLU A 15 40.44 30.20 -11.56
CA GLU A 15 40.07 28.96 -10.85
C GLU A 15 38.55 28.81 -10.72
N ILE A 16 37.80 29.90 -10.54
CA ILE A 16 36.32 29.87 -10.61
C ILE A 16 35.85 29.54 -12.04
N LEU A 17 36.55 30.01 -13.08
CA LEU A 17 36.27 29.64 -14.47
C LEU A 17 36.65 28.17 -14.78
N ARG A 18 37.69 27.62 -14.15
CA ARG A 18 38.02 26.18 -14.22
C ARG A 18 37.04 25.30 -13.43
N LEU A 19 36.56 25.78 -12.28
CA LEU A 19 35.47 25.17 -11.50
C LEU A 19 34.12 25.26 -12.23
N ALA A 20 33.86 26.36 -12.94
CA ALA A 20 32.67 26.51 -13.78
C ALA A 20 32.72 25.65 -15.04
N GLN A 21 33.91 25.37 -15.59
CA GLN A 21 34.13 24.41 -16.68
C GLN A 21 34.10 22.94 -16.24
N SER A 22 34.10 22.66 -14.94
CA SER A 22 33.92 21.30 -14.36
C SER A 22 32.52 21.04 -13.79
N HIS A 23 31.58 21.95 -14.04
CA HIS A 23 30.14 21.76 -13.79
C HIS A 23 29.35 21.75 -15.12
N PRO A 24 28.92 20.57 -15.62
CA PRO A 24 28.14 20.50 -16.86
C PRO A 24 26.69 21.02 -16.73
N PHE A 25 26.28 21.47 -15.53
CA PHE A 25 24.87 21.71 -15.21
C PHE A 25 24.32 23.09 -15.60
N LEU A 26 25.14 24.01 -16.11
CA LEU A 26 24.67 25.38 -16.35
C LEU A 26 24.56 25.84 -17.81
N PHE A 27 25.08 25.11 -18.79
CA PHE A 27 24.81 25.41 -20.20
C PHE A 27 24.89 24.15 -21.07
N ASN A 28 23.74 23.55 -21.38
CA ASN A 28 23.55 22.87 -22.67
C ASN A 28 22.07 22.84 -23.06
N SER A 29 21.53 23.98 -23.49
CA SER A 29 20.38 24.01 -24.39
C SER A 29 20.91 23.89 -25.81
N GLY A 30 20.56 22.82 -26.51
CA GLY A 30 20.79 22.71 -27.95
C GLY A 30 21.86 21.70 -28.36
N ASN A 31 21.50 20.41 -28.30
CA ASN A 31 21.68 19.52 -29.45
C ASN A 31 20.89 18.23 -29.22
N GLN A 32 20.00 17.91 -30.16
CA GLN A 32 19.41 16.59 -30.34
C GLN A 32 20.51 15.59 -30.71
N GLN A 33 21.36 15.20 -29.75
CA GLN A 33 22.10 13.95 -29.88
C GLN A 33 21.13 12.84 -29.53
N ARG A 34 20.79 12.03 -30.54
CA ARG A 34 20.13 10.73 -30.37
C ARG A 34 20.83 10.03 -29.20
N ARG A 35 20.14 9.94 -28.05
CA ARG A 35 20.59 9.17 -26.89
C ARG A 35 20.95 7.78 -27.43
N ALA A 36 22.16 7.31 -27.13
CA ALA A 36 22.57 5.96 -27.49
C ALA A 36 21.53 4.98 -26.91
N GLN A 37 20.73 4.38 -27.78
CA GLN A 37 19.89 3.24 -27.44
C GLN A 37 20.86 2.14 -27.00
N VAL A 38 20.75 1.72 -25.75
CA VAL A 38 21.32 0.42 -25.40
C VAL A 38 20.43 -0.58 -26.12
N GLU A 39 20.98 -1.26 -27.14
CA GLU A 39 20.39 -2.49 -27.69
C GLU A 39 20.43 -3.58 -26.61
N TRP A 40 19.56 -3.46 -25.60
CA TRP A 40 19.15 -4.62 -24.84
C TRP A 40 18.27 -5.44 -25.76
N LYS A 41 18.81 -6.54 -26.29
CA LYS A 41 17.95 -7.63 -26.73
C LYS A 41 17.32 -8.20 -25.46
N THR A 42 16.09 -7.78 -25.17
CA THR A 42 15.23 -8.50 -24.24
C THR A 42 15.29 -9.97 -24.67
N PRO A 43 15.60 -10.91 -23.76
CA PRO A 43 15.46 -12.32 -24.07
C PRO A 43 14.06 -12.54 -24.67
N GLU A 44 13.98 -13.29 -25.77
CA GLU A 44 12.68 -13.63 -26.35
C GLU A 44 11.90 -14.44 -25.31
N ASP A 45 10.88 -13.82 -24.72
CA ASP A 45 9.90 -14.49 -23.89
C ASP A 45 8.82 -15.03 -24.82
N ASN A 46 8.84 -16.34 -25.05
CA ASN A 46 7.91 -17.04 -25.95
C ASN A 46 6.57 -17.38 -25.29
N TRP A 47 6.26 -16.74 -24.16
CA TRP A 47 5.00 -16.93 -23.47
C TRP A 47 3.82 -16.41 -24.27
N THR A 48 2.79 -17.24 -24.37
CA THR A 48 1.52 -16.90 -25.01
C THR A 48 0.42 -16.98 -23.95
N ALA A 49 -0.11 -15.82 -23.57
CA ALA A 49 -1.14 -15.75 -22.53
C ALA A 49 -2.40 -16.55 -22.89
N GLU A 50 -2.77 -16.60 -24.17
CA GLU A 50 -3.93 -17.34 -24.69
C GLU A 50 -3.79 -18.86 -24.56
N ALA A 51 -2.56 -19.39 -24.47
CA ALA A 51 -2.31 -20.82 -24.36
C ALA A 51 -2.30 -21.30 -22.90
N ALA A 52 -2.40 -20.39 -21.93
CA ALA A 52 -2.37 -20.74 -20.51
C ALA A 52 -3.62 -21.58 -20.14
N PRO A 53 -3.45 -22.75 -19.50
CA PRO A 53 -4.58 -23.60 -19.14
C PRO A 53 -5.45 -22.93 -18.08
N ARG A 54 -6.73 -22.73 -18.41
CA ARG A 54 -7.72 -22.16 -17.49
C ARG A 54 -8.30 -23.22 -16.56
N SER A 55 -8.53 -22.85 -15.30
CA SER A 55 -9.38 -23.66 -14.42
C SER A 55 -10.85 -23.58 -14.88
N ILE A 56 -11.40 -24.74 -15.26
CA ILE A 56 -12.78 -24.90 -15.75
C ILE A 56 -13.67 -25.72 -14.81
N TYR A 57 -13.09 -26.32 -13.77
CA TYR A 57 -13.82 -27.12 -12.79
C TYR A 57 -14.02 -26.29 -11.51
N PRO A 58 -15.27 -26.17 -11.00
CA PRO A 58 -15.54 -25.47 -9.76
C PRO A 58 -14.79 -26.11 -8.58
N LEU A 59 -14.12 -25.29 -7.77
CA LEU A 59 -13.36 -25.75 -6.62
C LEU A 59 -14.22 -26.04 -5.40
N LEU A 60 -15.22 -25.19 -5.14
CA LEU A 60 -16.14 -25.42 -4.06
C LEU A 60 -17.25 -26.36 -4.58
N GLN A 61 -17.67 -27.32 -3.73
CA GLN A 61 -18.92 -28.07 -3.92
C GLN A 61 -20.10 -27.30 -3.31
N ASN A 62 -21.30 -27.47 -3.87
CA ASN A 62 -22.48 -26.74 -3.39
C ASN A 62 -22.74 -27.10 -1.92
N GLN A 63 -22.60 -26.11 -1.03
CA GLN A 63 -22.88 -26.23 0.38
C GLN A 63 -24.02 -25.26 0.68
N TYR A 64 -25.14 -25.79 1.15
CA TYR A 64 -26.32 -25.00 1.52
C TYR A 64 -26.16 -24.47 2.95
N ASN A 65 -25.08 -23.73 3.19
CA ASN A 65 -24.88 -23.04 4.45
C ASN A 65 -25.86 -21.85 4.50
N LYS A 66 -26.60 -21.73 5.60
CA LYS A 66 -27.48 -20.59 5.85
C LYS A 66 -26.76 -19.64 6.78
N HIS A 67 -26.24 -18.55 6.24
CA HIS A 67 -25.64 -17.50 7.06
C HIS A 67 -26.69 -16.48 7.45
N GLN A 68 -26.55 -15.96 8.67
CA GLN A 68 -27.32 -14.80 9.12
C GLN A 68 -26.58 -13.55 8.66
N LEU A 69 -27.28 -12.68 7.94
CA LEU A 69 -26.74 -11.37 7.60
C LEU A 69 -26.65 -10.49 8.85
N PRO A 70 -25.67 -9.58 8.91
CA PRO A 70 -25.62 -8.56 9.95
C PRO A 70 -26.92 -7.74 9.95
N PRO A 71 -27.35 -7.23 11.11
CA PRO A 71 -28.56 -6.42 11.20
C PRO A 71 -28.40 -5.12 10.39
N THR A 72 -29.36 -4.84 9.52
CA THR A 72 -29.46 -3.56 8.81
C THR A 72 -30.16 -2.58 9.73
N ASN A 73 -29.45 -1.59 10.26
CA ASN A 73 -30.01 -0.70 11.27
C ASN A 73 -31.35 -0.06 10.87
N ARG A 74 -32.43 -0.49 11.54
CA ARG A 74 -33.40 0.44 12.13
C ARG A 74 -32.90 0.72 13.55
N TYR A 75 -32.03 1.70 13.72
CA TYR A 75 -31.81 2.24 15.05
C TYR A 75 -32.95 3.24 15.31
N GLU A 76 -34.04 2.76 15.93
CA GLU A 76 -34.66 3.58 16.95
C GLU A 76 -33.66 3.60 18.12
N ILE A 77 -33.27 4.80 18.54
CA ILE A 77 -32.47 4.98 19.75
C ILE A 77 -33.35 4.52 20.91
N ILE A 78 -33.18 3.27 21.34
CA ILE A 78 -33.75 2.80 22.59
C ILE A 78 -32.72 3.15 23.66
N GLU A 79 -33.05 4.16 24.48
CA GLU A 79 -32.29 4.46 25.70
C GLU A 79 -32.28 3.24 26.62
N GLY A 80 -31.08 2.73 26.89
CA GLY A 80 -30.82 1.72 27.92
C GLY A 80 -30.32 0.41 27.35
N ASP A 81 -29.01 0.33 27.09
CA ASP A 81 -28.32 -0.95 27.05
C ASP A 81 -26.93 -0.82 27.70
N GLU A 82 -26.46 -1.92 28.29
CA GLU A 82 -25.56 -2.01 29.45
C GLU A 82 -24.12 -1.48 29.26
N ASP A 83 -23.77 -0.96 28.08
CA ASP A 83 -22.43 -0.46 27.74
C ASP A 83 -22.07 0.87 28.43
N GLU A 84 -23.06 1.68 28.81
CA GLU A 84 -22.83 2.98 29.46
C GLU A 84 -22.32 2.84 30.92
N GLN A 85 -22.65 1.74 31.61
CA GLN A 85 -22.20 1.49 32.98
C GLN A 85 -20.73 1.10 33.05
N VAL A 86 -20.21 0.41 32.03
CA VAL A 86 -18.79 0.08 31.90
C VAL A 86 -17.99 1.34 31.55
N LEU A 87 -18.52 2.16 30.64
CA LEU A 87 -17.92 3.45 30.25
C LEU A 87 -17.88 4.47 31.40
N ARG A 88 -18.91 4.52 32.26
CA ARG A 88 -18.90 5.39 33.46
C ARG A 88 -17.83 5.01 34.48
N ARG A 89 -17.58 3.71 34.69
CA ARG A 89 -16.49 3.25 35.57
C ARG A 89 -15.10 3.61 35.04
N MET A 90 -14.94 3.70 33.72
CA MET A 90 -13.69 4.16 33.10
C MET A 90 -13.54 5.69 33.13
N HIS A 91 -14.64 6.44 33.08
CA HIS A 91 -14.62 7.90 33.12
C HIS A 91 -14.23 8.48 34.49
N GLU A 92 -14.57 7.79 35.58
CA GLU A 92 -14.20 8.20 36.94
C GLU A 92 -12.71 8.02 37.26
N ALA A 93 -11.98 7.20 36.50
CA ALA A 93 -10.52 7.03 36.63
C ALA A 93 -9.69 8.10 35.89
N LYS A 94 -10.32 8.92 35.04
CA LYS A 94 -9.62 9.87 34.14
C LYS A 94 -9.42 11.28 34.75
N GLN A 95 -9.95 11.56 35.93
CA GLN A 95 -9.93 12.92 36.50
C GLN A 95 -8.65 13.33 37.26
N ASN A 96 -7.59 12.50 37.33
CA ASN A 96 -6.39 12.81 38.13
C ASN A 96 -5.04 12.74 37.40
N ALA A 97 -4.96 13.07 36.11
CA ALA A 97 -3.68 13.23 35.43
C ALA A 97 -3.56 14.58 34.73
N THR A 98 -2.84 15.52 35.36
CA THR A 98 -2.51 16.83 34.82
C THR A 98 -1.34 16.74 33.84
N ALA A 99 -1.56 17.29 32.64
CA ALA A 99 -0.57 17.43 31.58
C ALA A 99 0.48 18.51 31.91
N ARG A 100 1.74 18.24 31.55
CA ARG A 100 2.77 19.26 31.27
C ARG A 100 3.64 18.82 30.09
N THR A 101 3.49 19.55 28.98
CA THR A 101 4.42 19.63 27.86
C THR A 101 5.56 20.59 28.19
N LEU A 102 6.80 20.28 27.76
CA LEU A 102 7.67 21.21 27.03
C LEU A 102 9.01 20.56 26.65
N PHE A 103 9.31 20.67 25.36
CA PHE A 103 10.55 20.33 24.68
C PHE A 103 11.75 21.14 25.19
N TYR A 104 12.93 20.51 25.28
CA TYR A 104 14.23 21.18 25.15
C TYR A 104 15.19 20.28 24.37
N SER A 105 15.62 20.78 23.21
CA SER A 105 16.72 20.27 22.40
C SER A 105 18.03 20.90 22.86
N ASN A 106 19.09 20.09 23.04
CA ASN A 106 20.45 20.60 23.16
C ASN A 106 21.32 20.10 22.01
N LYS A 107 22.04 21.07 21.44
CA LYS A 107 22.96 20.99 20.30
C LYS A 107 24.27 20.34 20.74
N ASP A 108 24.89 19.60 19.83
CA ASP A 108 26.35 19.54 19.75
C ASP A 108 26.83 19.41 18.31
N GLU A 109 27.95 20.09 18.05
CA GLU A 109 28.53 20.40 16.75
C GLU A 109 29.28 19.22 16.13
N SER A 110 29.14 19.03 14.82
CA SER A 110 29.92 18.08 14.02
C SER A 110 30.79 18.82 13.01
N HIS A 111 32.10 18.56 13.04
CA HIS A 111 33.09 19.12 12.11
C HIS A 111 33.02 18.43 10.73
N LEU A 112 32.44 19.12 9.73
CA LEU A 112 32.47 18.74 8.31
C LEU A 112 32.65 20.01 7.44
N PRO A 113 33.26 19.93 6.24
CA PRO A 113 33.62 21.08 5.42
C PRO A 113 32.41 21.96 5.02
N PRO A 114 32.53 23.30 4.99
CA PRO A 114 31.39 24.24 4.97
C PRO A 114 30.47 24.17 3.74
N LEU A 115 30.93 23.59 2.63
CA LEU A 115 30.16 23.51 1.39
C LEU A 115 29.17 22.34 1.38
N LEU A 116 29.46 21.25 2.11
CA LEU A 116 28.58 20.08 2.21
C LEU A 116 27.51 20.25 3.30
N THR A 117 27.86 20.90 4.41
CA THR A 117 26.98 21.08 5.57
C THR A 117 25.79 21.99 5.30
N LYS A 118 25.90 22.96 4.38
CA LYS A 118 24.76 23.83 4.02
C LYS A 118 23.73 23.15 3.13
N THR A 119 24.16 22.30 2.21
CA THR A 119 23.25 21.62 1.26
C THR A 119 22.56 20.41 1.91
N ILE A 120 23.24 19.70 2.81
CA ILE A 120 22.71 18.52 3.50
C ILE A 120 21.69 18.88 4.59
N LYS A 121 21.84 20.04 5.25
CA LYS A 121 20.89 20.52 6.28
C LYS A 121 19.50 20.85 5.72
N TYR A 122 19.39 21.03 4.41
CA TYR A 122 18.13 21.33 3.73
C TYR A 122 17.24 20.08 3.49
N PHE A 123 17.79 18.87 3.55
CA PHE A 123 17.10 17.68 3.05
C PHE A 123 16.34 16.84 4.09
N ASN A 124 16.33 17.23 5.38
CA ASN A 124 15.68 16.49 6.48
C ASN A 124 15.55 14.97 6.22
N LEU A 125 16.68 14.27 6.02
CA LEU A 125 16.67 12.91 5.47
C LEU A 125 15.95 11.88 6.35
N GLN A 126 15.75 12.19 7.63
CA GLN A 126 14.89 11.40 8.53
C GLN A 126 13.42 11.50 8.14
N GLN A 127 12.96 12.70 7.76
CA GLN A 127 11.63 12.88 7.17
C GLN A 127 11.52 12.11 5.86
N VAL A 128 12.53 12.13 4.99
CA VAL A 128 12.52 11.34 3.74
C VAL A 128 12.40 9.84 4.02
N ALA A 129 13.13 9.32 5.00
CA ALA A 129 13.03 7.91 5.39
C ALA A 129 11.63 7.56 5.90
N TYR A 130 11.02 8.44 6.71
CA TYR A 130 9.65 8.29 7.19
C TYR A 130 8.61 8.36 6.05
N GLU A 131 8.79 9.29 5.12
CA GLU A 131 7.92 9.42 3.94
C GLU A 131 8.00 8.14 3.09
N LEU A 132 9.20 7.58 2.86
CA LEU A 132 9.39 6.32 2.09
C LEU A 132 8.73 5.11 2.74
N GLU A 133 8.78 5.05 4.07
CA GLU A 133 8.11 4.01 4.86
C GLU A 133 6.59 4.13 4.80
N THR A 134 6.06 5.35 4.82
CA THR A 134 4.61 5.62 4.84
C THR A 134 4.00 5.85 3.46
N SER A 135 4.80 5.86 2.40
CA SER A 135 4.39 6.20 1.03
C SER A 135 3.73 7.57 0.84
N VAL A 136 3.88 8.48 1.81
CA VAL A 136 3.41 9.86 1.77
C VAL A 136 4.56 10.77 1.33
N MET A 137 4.78 10.88 0.03
CA MET A 137 5.92 11.61 -0.54
C MET A 137 5.75 13.13 -0.53
N SER A 138 6.85 13.86 -0.29
CA SER A 138 6.92 15.32 -0.46
C SER A 138 7.99 15.78 -1.47
N GLN A 139 8.00 17.08 -1.76
CA GLN A 139 9.05 17.72 -2.58
C GLN A 139 10.46 17.55 -1.97
N VAL A 140 10.57 17.34 -0.66
CA VAL A 140 11.84 17.07 0.03
C VAL A 140 12.35 15.69 -0.37
N SER A 141 11.49 14.67 -0.31
CA SER A 141 11.81 13.31 -0.77
C SER A 141 12.21 13.30 -2.24
N CYS A 142 11.51 14.07 -3.07
CA CYS A 142 11.88 14.21 -4.47
C CYS A 142 13.31 14.72 -4.65
N THR A 143 13.66 15.81 -3.96
CA THR A 143 14.98 16.42 -4.13
C THR A 143 16.09 15.51 -3.60
N ALA A 144 15.84 14.81 -2.48
CA ALA A 144 16.75 13.82 -1.95
C ALA A 144 16.97 12.64 -2.92
N CYS A 145 15.89 12.14 -3.55
CA CYS A 145 16.00 11.11 -4.58
C CYS A 145 16.85 11.59 -5.76
N LYS A 146 16.58 12.77 -6.31
CA LYS A 146 17.31 13.29 -7.48
C LYS A 146 18.81 13.42 -7.19
N ALA A 147 19.15 13.91 -5.99
CA ALA A 147 20.53 13.99 -5.54
C ALA A 147 21.17 12.59 -5.39
N GLY A 148 20.47 11.66 -4.74
CA GLY A 148 20.94 10.29 -4.53
C GLY A 148 21.13 9.51 -5.83
N ALA A 149 20.12 9.49 -6.70
CA ALA A 149 20.18 8.85 -8.01
C ALA A 149 21.29 9.45 -8.88
N GLY A 150 21.42 10.79 -8.90
CA GLY A 150 22.50 11.47 -9.61
C GLY A 150 23.89 11.09 -9.11
N LEU A 151 24.07 10.99 -7.79
CA LEU A 151 25.33 10.59 -7.18
C LEU A 151 25.70 9.14 -7.50
N LEU A 152 24.74 8.22 -7.38
CA LEU A 152 24.94 6.80 -7.71
C LEU A 152 25.29 6.62 -9.19
N GLN A 153 24.56 7.28 -10.08
CA GLN A 153 24.87 7.26 -11.52
C GLN A 153 26.26 7.83 -11.81
N HIS A 154 26.67 8.91 -11.14
CA HIS A 154 28.01 9.47 -11.28
C HIS A 154 29.09 8.47 -10.85
N TYR A 155 28.92 7.79 -9.72
CA TYR A 155 29.86 6.76 -9.26
C TYR A 155 29.94 5.55 -10.19
N ILE A 156 28.81 5.14 -10.75
CA ILE A 156 28.76 4.06 -11.75
C ILE A 156 29.53 4.48 -13.02
N ARG A 157 29.28 5.70 -13.54
CA ARG A 157 29.93 6.21 -14.77
C ARG A 157 31.42 6.48 -14.61
N THR A 158 31.86 6.83 -13.41
CA THR A 158 33.30 7.04 -13.09
C THR A 158 34.05 5.74 -12.84
N GLY A 159 33.40 4.58 -12.99
CA GLY A 159 34.05 3.27 -12.94
C GLY A 159 34.34 2.75 -11.53
N LYS A 160 33.68 3.29 -10.49
CA LYS A 160 33.80 2.75 -9.13
C LYS A 160 33.28 1.31 -9.07
N SER A 161 33.95 0.48 -8.28
CA SER A 161 33.54 -0.90 -8.04
C SER A 161 32.23 -0.96 -7.26
N LYS A 162 31.55 -2.10 -7.33
CA LYS A 162 30.28 -2.33 -6.62
C LYS A 162 30.50 -2.19 -5.11
N GLU A 163 31.60 -2.75 -4.61
CA GLU A 163 31.99 -2.78 -3.22
C GLU A 163 32.28 -1.36 -2.69
N GLU A 164 32.92 -0.51 -3.49
CA GLU A 164 33.11 0.90 -3.15
C GLU A 164 31.78 1.66 -3.06
N ILE A 165 30.85 1.42 -4.00
CA ILE A 165 29.54 2.08 -3.99
C ILE A 165 28.74 1.67 -2.76
N ILE A 166 28.66 0.37 -2.45
CA ILE A 166 27.97 -0.15 -1.26
C ILE A 166 28.57 0.47 0.01
N LYS A 167 29.91 0.51 0.11
CA LYS A 167 30.60 1.14 1.25
C LYS A 167 30.26 2.62 1.38
N MET A 168 30.16 3.36 0.28
CA MET A 168 29.77 4.77 0.31
C MET A 168 28.32 4.94 0.74
N ILE A 169 27.38 4.12 0.25
CA ILE A 169 25.96 4.15 0.69
C ILE A 169 25.88 3.96 2.21
N TYR A 170 26.58 2.95 2.73
CA TYR A 170 26.68 2.71 4.17
C TYR A 170 27.23 3.93 4.93
N GLN A 171 28.36 4.49 4.48
CA GLN A 171 28.98 5.65 5.12
C GLN A 171 28.06 6.88 5.10
N TYR A 172 27.36 7.14 3.99
CA TYR A 172 26.38 8.23 3.93
C TYR A 172 25.22 7.99 4.89
N CYS A 173 24.65 6.79 4.90
CA CYS A 173 23.55 6.44 5.80
C CYS A 173 23.90 6.69 7.28
N VAL A 174 25.08 6.23 7.71
CA VAL A 174 25.54 6.40 9.11
C VAL A 174 25.92 7.84 9.42
N ASN A 175 26.73 8.49 8.57
CA ASN A 175 27.23 9.85 8.82
C ASN A 175 26.11 10.89 8.81
N LEU A 176 25.06 10.65 8.01
CA LEU A 176 23.88 11.50 7.93
C LEU A 176 22.81 11.15 8.98
N LYS A 177 23.07 10.14 9.83
CA LYS A 177 22.15 9.67 10.87
C LYS A 177 20.76 9.33 10.32
N ILE A 178 20.72 8.70 9.14
CA ILE A 178 19.47 8.26 8.51
C ILE A 178 18.90 7.10 9.31
N GLN A 179 19.73 6.11 9.62
CA GLN A 179 19.38 4.93 10.42
C GLN A 179 20.58 4.48 11.27
N SER A 180 20.36 3.47 12.12
CA SER A 180 21.44 2.84 12.91
C SER A 180 22.50 2.22 12.01
N ALA A 181 23.74 2.06 12.51
CA ALA A 181 24.82 1.46 11.73
C ALA A 181 24.49 0.06 11.21
N ARG A 182 23.80 -0.75 12.04
CA ARG A 182 23.35 -2.10 11.67
C ARG A 182 22.33 -2.06 10.53
N VAL A 183 21.33 -1.18 10.62
CA VAL A 183 20.31 -1.02 9.58
C VAL A 183 20.96 -0.52 8.28
N CYS A 184 21.81 0.50 8.37
CA CYS A 184 22.54 1.05 7.22
C CYS A 184 23.40 0.00 6.52
N GLU A 185 24.08 -0.87 7.27
CA GLU A 185 24.90 -1.95 6.72
C GLU A 185 24.02 -2.95 5.95
N GLY A 186 22.96 -3.43 6.59
CA GLY A 186 22.03 -4.40 6.01
C GLY A 186 21.36 -3.90 4.73
N VAL A 187 20.79 -2.69 4.76
CA VAL A 187 20.17 -2.06 3.58
C VAL A 187 21.19 -1.89 2.45
N SER A 188 22.39 -1.40 2.75
CA SER A 188 23.42 -1.17 1.72
C SER A 188 23.86 -2.47 1.05
N GLN A 189 23.95 -3.56 1.81
CA GLN A 189 24.38 -4.87 1.30
C GLN A 189 23.27 -5.56 0.50
N LEU A 190 22.04 -5.59 1.02
CA LEU A 190 20.90 -6.26 0.40
C LEU A 190 20.45 -5.56 -0.89
N PHE A 191 20.20 -4.26 -0.82
CA PHE A 191 19.66 -3.49 -1.95
C PHE A 191 20.74 -3.02 -2.92
N GLY A 192 21.95 -2.74 -2.43
CA GLY A 192 23.01 -2.13 -3.22
C GLY A 192 23.36 -2.96 -4.46
N VAL A 193 23.34 -4.30 -4.38
CA VAL A 193 23.64 -5.17 -5.52
C VAL A 193 22.63 -4.99 -6.65
N GLU A 194 21.35 -5.03 -6.33
CA GLU A 194 20.25 -4.88 -7.29
C GLU A 194 20.20 -3.46 -7.87
N VAL A 195 20.22 -2.44 -7.01
CA VAL A 195 20.16 -1.05 -7.45
C VAL A 195 21.33 -0.72 -8.38
N ILE A 196 22.56 -1.12 -8.03
CA ILE A 196 23.73 -0.91 -8.90
C ILE A 196 23.57 -1.69 -10.21
N TYR A 197 23.02 -2.90 -10.17
CA TYR A 197 22.79 -3.72 -11.35
C TYR A 197 21.82 -3.03 -12.34
N VAL A 198 20.70 -2.53 -11.83
CA VAL A 198 19.67 -1.82 -12.61
C VAL A 198 20.22 -0.50 -13.14
N LEU A 199 20.78 0.35 -12.26
CA LEU A 199 21.29 1.67 -12.63
C LEU A 199 22.43 1.63 -13.67
N LYS A 200 23.18 0.52 -13.74
CA LYS A 200 24.20 0.29 -14.80
C LYS A 200 23.60 0.07 -16.19
N ARG A 201 22.33 -0.30 -16.29
CA ARG A 201 21.69 -0.77 -17.53
C ARG A 201 20.67 0.19 -18.09
N ILE A 202 20.20 1.12 -17.27
CA ILE A 202 19.28 2.18 -17.70
C ILE A 202 20.06 3.39 -18.22
N THR A 203 19.45 4.12 -19.16
CA THR A 203 20.00 5.38 -19.70
C THR A 203 19.26 6.62 -19.22
N ILE A 204 18.18 6.44 -18.46
CA ILE A 204 17.36 7.53 -17.91
C ILE A 204 18.11 8.27 -16.79
N GLY A 205 17.86 9.55 -16.64
CA GLY A 205 18.48 10.43 -15.65
C GLY A 205 17.75 10.45 -14.30
N PRO A 206 18.29 11.19 -13.32
CA PRO A 206 17.74 11.23 -11.96
C PRO A 206 16.31 11.77 -11.90
N ASP A 207 15.95 12.72 -12.76
CA ASP A 207 14.59 13.25 -12.83
C ASP A 207 13.58 12.17 -13.24
N GLU A 208 13.87 11.42 -14.31
CA GLU A 208 13.03 10.33 -14.82
C GLU A 208 12.95 9.17 -13.79
N ILE A 209 14.06 8.82 -13.13
CA ILE A 209 14.08 7.78 -12.08
C ILE A 209 13.20 8.19 -10.89
N CYS A 210 13.35 9.42 -10.41
CA CYS A 210 12.63 9.86 -9.22
C CYS A 210 11.16 10.14 -9.52
N SER A 211 10.81 10.59 -10.73
CA SER A 211 9.42 10.63 -11.18
C SER A 211 8.79 9.23 -11.17
N PHE A 212 9.53 8.21 -11.63
CA PHE A 212 9.06 6.82 -11.62
C PHE A 212 8.85 6.24 -10.22
N ILE A 213 9.77 6.50 -9.27
CA ILE A 213 9.73 5.92 -7.92
C ILE A 213 8.84 6.72 -6.95
N ILE A 214 8.86 8.05 -7.03
CA ILE A 214 8.17 8.95 -6.08
C ILE A 214 6.81 9.41 -6.61
N GLY A 215 6.62 9.42 -7.93
CA GLY A 215 5.39 9.87 -8.57
C GLY A 215 5.17 11.38 -8.45
N ASP A 216 3.95 11.79 -8.12
CA ASP A 216 3.47 13.18 -8.19
C ASP A 216 4.36 14.20 -7.47
N ALA A 217 4.96 13.84 -6.33
CA ALA A 217 5.85 14.74 -5.61
C ALA A 217 7.15 15.05 -6.38
N CYS A 218 7.51 14.26 -7.39
CA CYS A 218 8.61 14.53 -8.32
C CYS A 218 8.21 15.04 -9.70
N GLY A 219 6.92 15.26 -9.90
CA GLY A 219 6.34 15.58 -11.20
C GLY A 219 6.15 14.34 -12.07
N ASP A 220 5.30 14.47 -13.08
CA ASP A 220 4.97 13.42 -14.05
C ASP A 220 5.84 13.60 -15.30
N ILE A 221 7.05 13.04 -15.28
CA ILE A 221 8.01 13.20 -16.36
C ILE A 221 7.76 12.10 -17.38
N TYR A 222 7.20 12.52 -18.52
CA TYR A 222 6.91 11.62 -19.63
C TYR A 222 8.17 10.85 -20.06
N ASN A 223 8.07 9.53 -20.05
CA ASN A 223 9.13 8.65 -20.49
C ASN A 223 8.58 7.64 -21.51
N PRO A 224 8.91 7.77 -22.81
CA PRO A 224 8.35 6.90 -23.84
C PRO A 224 8.74 5.43 -23.71
N TYR A 225 9.77 5.09 -22.91
CA TYR A 225 10.16 3.70 -22.64
C TYR A 225 9.26 3.00 -21.63
N HIS A 226 8.56 3.76 -20.79
CA HIS A 226 7.69 3.25 -19.73
C HIS A 226 6.22 3.63 -19.94
N GLU A 227 5.91 4.30 -21.05
CA GLU A 227 4.57 4.65 -21.48
C GLU A 227 4.02 3.56 -22.41
N TRP A 228 2.97 2.87 -21.98
CA TRP A 228 2.38 1.77 -22.73
C TRP A 228 0.87 1.66 -22.48
N GLU A 229 0.20 0.95 -23.38
CA GLU A 229 -1.22 0.61 -23.26
C GLU A 229 -1.44 -0.88 -23.54
N VAL A 230 -2.41 -1.47 -22.85
CA VAL A 230 -2.86 -2.84 -23.11
C VAL A 230 -3.72 -2.92 -24.36
N GLU A 231 -3.74 -4.10 -24.99
CA GLU A 231 -4.57 -4.36 -26.16
C GLU A 231 -5.84 -5.13 -25.78
N PHE A 232 -6.99 -4.60 -26.16
CA PHE A 232 -8.28 -5.25 -25.96
C PHE A 232 -8.67 -6.07 -27.20
N PRO A 233 -9.28 -7.26 -27.01
CA PRO A 233 -9.95 -7.97 -28.08
C PRO A 233 -10.99 -7.07 -28.77
N PRO A 234 -11.28 -7.27 -30.06
CA PRO A 234 -12.26 -6.48 -30.81
C PRO A 234 -13.71 -6.88 -30.47
N VAL A 235 -14.02 -6.98 -29.17
CA VAL A 235 -15.32 -7.33 -28.62
C VAL A 235 -15.93 -6.06 -28.02
N PRO A 236 -17.08 -5.58 -28.54
CA PRO A 236 -17.73 -4.40 -28.01
C PRO A 236 -18.06 -4.54 -26.52
N LYS A 237 -17.83 -3.46 -25.76
CA LYS A 237 -18.26 -3.37 -24.36
C LYS A 237 -19.79 -3.53 -24.29
N PRO A 238 -20.33 -4.46 -23.49
CA PRO A 238 -21.76 -4.56 -23.26
C PRO A 238 -22.35 -3.27 -22.68
N ASP A 239 -23.62 -2.99 -22.97
CA ASP A 239 -24.32 -1.85 -22.37
C ASP A 239 -24.31 -1.98 -20.83
N PRO A 240 -24.00 -0.89 -20.09
CA PRO A 240 -24.04 -0.90 -18.63
C PRO A 240 -25.42 -1.31 -18.12
N ARG A 241 -25.46 -2.26 -17.19
CA ARG A 241 -26.69 -2.67 -16.50
C ARG A 241 -26.65 -2.18 -15.07
N ASP A 242 -27.72 -1.53 -14.64
CA ASP A 242 -27.87 -1.17 -13.23
C ASP A 242 -28.02 -2.45 -12.39
N LEU A 243 -27.17 -2.59 -11.38
CA LEU A 243 -27.21 -3.72 -10.47
C LEU A 243 -28.24 -3.41 -9.38
N GLY A 244 -29.30 -4.22 -9.36
CA GLY A 244 -30.26 -4.22 -8.26
C GLY A 244 -29.57 -4.54 -6.93
N LEU A 245 -30.22 -4.20 -5.83
CA LEU A 245 -29.77 -4.64 -4.51
C LEU A 245 -29.85 -6.18 -4.43
N PRO A 246 -28.84 -6.85 -3.81
CA PRO A 246 -28.95 -8.27 -3.50
C PRO A 246 -30.23 -8.58 -2.71
N LYS A 247 -30.83 -9.74 -2.95
CA LYS A 247 -32.06 -10.14 -2.26
C LYS A 247 -31.74 -10.47 -0.80
N GLU A 248 -32.33 -9.76 0.15
CA GLU A 248 -32.07 -9.92 1.60
C GLU A 248 -32.25 -11.35 2.15
N ALA A 249 -33.07 -12.18 1.51
CA ALA A 249 -33.32 -13.57 1.92
C ALA A 249 -32.63 -14.61 1.01
N ALA A 250 -31.77 -14.20 0.07
CA ALA A 250 -31.01 -15.11 -0.76
C ALA A 250 -29.87 -15.77 0.03
N PRO A 251 -29.41 -16.97 -0.40
CA PRO A 251 -28.18 -17.55 0.12
C PRO A 251 -27.00 -16.59 -0.07
N VAL A 252 -26.06 -16.58 0.87
CA VAL A 252 -24.81 -15.81 0.78
C VAL A 252 -23.62 -16.73 1.03
N PHE A 253 -22.42 -16.29 0.64
CA PHE A 253 -21.18 -16.86 1.13
C PHE A 253 -20.65 -16.03 2.29
N LYS A 254 -20.12 -16.69 3.32
CA LYS A 254 -19.37 -16.06 4.39
C LYS A 254 -17.88 -16.26 4.15
N VAL A 255 -17.18 -15.17 3.90
CA VAL A 255 -15.81 -15.17 3.40
C VAL A 255 -14.89 -14.44 4.36
N LEU A 256 -13.87 -15.14 4.86
CA LEU A 256 -12.83 -14.52 5.67
C LEU A 256 -11.79 -13.85 4.78
N HIS A 257 -11.35 -12.66 5.15
CA HIS A 257 -10.22 -11.98 4.53
C HIS A 257 -9.15 -11.68 5.57
N LEU A 258 -7.98 -12.26 5.35
CA LEU A 258 -6.77 -12.04 6.12
C LEU A 258 -5.71 -11.35 5.25
N SER A 259 -5.00 -10.40 5.82
CA SER A 259 -3.94 -9.67 5.15
C SER A 259 -2.90 -9.17 6.15
N ASP A 260 -1.67 -8.98 5.69
CA ASP A 260 -0.62 -8.23 6.41
C ASP A 260 -0.41 -8.78 7.83
N THR A 261 -0.13 -10.09 7.89
CA THR A 261 0.11 -10.78 9.18
C THR A 261 1.42 -10.36 9.81
N HIS A 262 2.44 -10.10 8.98
CA HIS A 262 3.80 -9.79 9.40
C HIS A 262 4.21 -10.59 10.64
N PHE A 263 4.26 -11.91 10.47
CA PHE A 263 4.66 -12.80 11.53
C PHE A 263 6.13 -12.54 11.86
N ASP A 264 6.38 -12.01 13.06
CA ASP A 264 7.73 -11.84 13.57
C ASP A 264 8.14 -13.03 14.45
N PRO A 265 8.96 -13.97 13.92
CA PRO A 265 9.45 -15.10 14.70
C PRO A 265 10.40 -14.67 15.82
N TYR A 266 10.91 -13.44 15.80
CA TYR A 266 11.89 -12.92 16.75
C TYR A 266 11.29 -11.91 17.75
N TYR A 267 9.97 -11.68 17.70
CA TYR A 267 9.30 -10.81 18.67
C TYR A 267 9.53 -11.32 20.09
N ALA A 268 9.98 -10.43 20.95
CA ALA A 268 10.31 -10.71 22.34
C ALA A 268 9.60 -9.74 23.28
N GLU A 269 8.62 -10.26 24.02
CA GLU A 269 7.97 -9.57 25.13
C GLU A 269 9.01 -8.95 26.09
N GLY A 270 8.78 -7.71 26.54
CA GLY A 270 9.66 -7.01 27.46
C GLY A 270 10.93 -6.42 26.85
N SER A 271 11.22 -6.68 25.56
CA SER A 271 12.32 -6.05 24.84
C SER A 271 12.05 -4.56 24.55
N ASN A 272 13.03 -3.86 24.00
CA ASN A 272 12.86 -2.44 23.67
C ASN A 272 11.93 -2.26 22.46
N ALA A 273 10.77 -1.65 22.69
CA ALA A 273 9.82 -1.28 21.65
C ALA A 273 10.01 0.15 21.10
N ASP A 274 10.88 0.95 21.74
CA ASP A 274 11.26 2.30 21.30
C ASP A 274 12.76 2.33 20.98
N CYS A 275 13.13 1.73 19.84
CA CYS A 275 14.51 1.40 19.51
C CYS A 275 15.16 2.31 18.46
N ASN A 276 14.44 3.29 17.91
CA ASN A 276 14.89 4.13 16.79
C ASN A 276 15.42 3.33 15.58
N GLU A 277 14.87 2.14 15.34
CA GLU A 277 15.07 1.36 14.11
C GLU A 277 13.69 1.14 13.43
N PRO A 278 13.64 0.74 12.16
CA PRO A 278 12.37 0.54 11.46
C PRO A 278 11.55 -0.63 12.04
N LEU A 279 12.16 -1.59 12.73
CA LEU A 279 11.47 -2.63 13.48
C LEU A 279 12.15 -2.83 14.85
N CYS A 280 11.32 -2.82 15.89
CA CYS A 280 11.67 -2.98 17.30
C CYS A 280 11.06 -4.26 17.88
N CYS A 281 10.95 -4.34 19.21
CA CYS A 281 10.36 -5.46 19.93
C CYS A 281 11.09 -6.80 19.78
N ARG A 282 12.38 -6.80 19.45
CA ARG A 282 13.24 -7.99 19.42
C ARG A 282 14.34 -7.89 20.46
N LEU A 283 14.90 -9.04 20.84
CA LEU A 283 16.06 -9.08 21.76
C LEU A 283 17.25 -8.27 21.26
N THR A 284 17.44 -8.18 19.94
CA THR A 284 18.54 -7.40 19.34
C THR A 284 18.39 -5.89 19.54
N ASN A 285 17.20 -5.39 19.88
CA ASN A 285 16.97 -3.97 20.16
C ASN A 285 17.34 -3.60 21.61
N GLY A 286 17.80 -4.56 22.40
CA GLY A 286 18.24 -4.36 23.78
C GLY A 286 17.10 -4.26 24.78
N ARG A 287 17.45 -3.81 26.00
CA ARG A 287 16.49 -3.59 27.08
C ARG A 287 15.88 -2.19 26.95
N PRO A 288 14.60 -2.03 27.29
CA PRO A 288 13.96 -0.72 27.28
C PRO A 288 14.61 0.21 28.32
N THR A 289 14.69 1.50 28.00
CA THR A 289 15.26 2.53 28.89
C THR A 289 14.36 2.84 30.09
N THR A 290 13.05 2.64 29.94
CA THR A 290 12.03 2.80 30.97
C THR A 290 11.09 1.60 30.97
N PRO A 291 10.37 1.31 32.07
CA PRO A 291 9.38 0.23 32.08
C PRO A 291 8.30 0.36 30.99
N ASN A 292 7.90 1.58 30.64
CA ASN A 292 6.93 1.84 29.57
C ASN A 292 7.52 1.66 28.15
N GLY A 293 8.85 1.59 28.05
CA GLY A 293 9.56 1.26 26.81
C GLY A 293 9.48 -0.22 26.42
N ALA A 294 9.00 -1.07 27.33
CA ALA A 294 8.94 -2.51 27.13
C ALA A 294 7.87 -2.90 26.10
N ALA A 295 8.19 -3.87 25.24
CA ALA A 295 7.28 -4.48 24.30
C ALA A 295 6.17 -5.26 25.02
N GLY A 296 4.92 -5.06 24.59
CA GLY A 296 3.77 -5.81 25.11
C GLY A 296 3.86 -7.31 24.83
N LYS A 297 3.08 -8.10 25.57
CA LYS A 297 3.02 -9.56 25.41
C LYS A 297 2.35 -9.98 24.10
N TRP A 298 1.26 -9.31 23.74
CA TRP A 298 0.40 -9.64 22.60
C TRP A 298 0.69 -8.81 21.35
N GLY A 299 1.75 -8.01 21.38
CA GLY A 299 2.08 -7.01 20.36
C GLY A 299 2.30 -5.64 20.99
N ASP A 300 2.68 -4.67 20.17
CA ASP A 300 2.93 -3.29 20.59
C ASP A 300 2.46 -2.30 19.51
N TYR A 301 1.98 -1.12 19.91
CA TYR A 301 1.56 -0.09 18.95
C TYR A 301 2.73 0.63 18.27
N ARG A 302 3.95 0.52 18.78
CA ARG A 302 5.14 1.11 18.14
C ARG A 302 5.51 0.33 16.87
N LYS A 303 6.71 0.57 16.35
CA LYS A 303 7.25 -0.13 15.17
C LYS A 303 7.57 -1.59 15.47
N CYS A 304 6.55 -2.42 15.66
CA CYS A 304 6.66 -3.81 16.05
C CYS A 304 5.63 -4.65 15.28
N ASP A 305 6.06 -5.84 14.89
CA ASP A 305 5.25 -6.80 14.15
C ASP A 305 4.62 -7.85 15.07
N THR A 306 3.90 -8.81 14.48
CA THR A 306 3.00 -9.69 15.23
C THR A 306 3.74 -10.89 15.81
N PRO A 307 3.71 -11.13 17.13
CA PRO A 307 4.22 -12.37 17.69
C PRO A 307 3.34 -13.56 17.34
N LYS A 308 3.94 -14.76 17.23
CA LYS A 308 3.23 -16.01 16.91
C LYS A 308 1.98 -16.23 17.77
N ARG A 309 2.07 -15.93 19.07
CA ARG A 309 0.95 -16.14 20.01
C ARG A 309 -0.31 -15.34 19.67
N THR A 310 -0.15 -14.15 19.09
CA THR A 310 -1.29 -13.31 18.69
C THR A 310 -1.93 -13.86 17.43
N ILE A 311 -1.13 -14.33 16.47
CA ILE A 311 -1.62 -15.02 15.27
C ILE A 311 -2.36 -16.31 15.68
N ASP A 312 -1.76 -17.16 16.51
CA ASP A 312 -2.37 -18.39 16.98
C ASP A 312 -3.70 -18.12 17.70
N HIS A 313 -3.76 -17.10 18.56
CA HIS A 313 -4.97 -16.71 19.27
C HIS A 313 -6.06 -16.19 18.32
N MET A 314 -5.69 -15.37 17.34
CA MET A 314 -6.61 -14.89 16.31
C MET A 314 -7.20 -16.05 15.51
N LEU A 315 -6.36 -16.95 15.01
CA LEU A 315 -6.81 -18.09 14.19
C LEU A 315 -7.70 -19.05 15.00
N ASN A 316 -7.41 -19.27 16.29
CA ASN A 316 -8.31 -20.02 17.18
C ASN A 316 -9.67 -19.34 17.32
N HIS A 317 -9.67 -18.03 17.62
CA HIS A 317 -10.91 -17.27 17.76
C HIS A 317 -11.76 -17.32 16.47
N ILE A 318 -11.13 -17.16 15.30
CA ILE A 318 -11.84 -17.24 14.01
C ILE A 318 -12.42 -18.65 13.81
N ALA A 319 -11.64 -19.70 14.05
CA ALA A 319 -12.13 -21.08 13.89
C ALA A 319 -13.31 -21.39 14.83
N ASP A 320 -13.28 -20.88 16.06
CA ASP A 320 -14.34 -21.10 17.06
C ASP A 320 -15.60 -20.24 16.77
N THR A 321 -15.42 -18.99 16.32
CA THR A 321 -16.50 -18.01 16.14
C THR A 321 -17.15 -18.08 14.76
N HIS A 322 -16.38 -18.49 13.76
CA HIS A 322 -16.77 -18.49 12.34
C HIS A 322 -16.58 -19.88 11.72
N ALA A 323 -17.10 -20.90 12.39
CA ALA A 323 -17.05 -22.29 11.92
C ALA A 323 -17.80 -22.53 10.59
N ASP A 324 -18.58 -21.56 10.13
CA ASP A 324 -19.37 -21.55 8.90
C ASP A 324 -18.73 -20.76 7.75
N ILE A 325 -17.42 -20.50 7.76
CA ILE A 325 -16.73 -19.86 6.62
C ILE A 325 -16.73 -20.80 5.40
N ASP A 326 -17.14 -20.29 4.24
CA ASP A 326 -17.13 -21.05 2.99
C ASP A 326 -15.76 -21.09 2.31
N PHE A 327 -15.03 -19.97 2.34
CA PHE A 327 -13.67 -19.85 1.83
C PHE A 327 -12.93 -18.62 2.40
N ILE A 328 -11.62 -18.57 2.19
CA ILE A 328 -10.74 -17.53 2.71
C ILE A 328 -10.03 -16.82 1.55
N ILE A 329 -10.02 -15.49 1.57
CA ILE A 329 -9.14 -14.64 0.76
C ILE A 329 -7.93 -14.26 1.62
N TRP A 330 -6.72 -14.45 1.10
CA TRP A 330 -5.50 -14.22 1.88
C TRP A 330 -4.47 -13.40 1.10
N THR A 331 -4.42 -12.10 1.36
CA THR A 331 -3.74 -11.13 0.47
C THR A 331 -2.28 -10.83 0.84
N GLY A 332 -1.53 -11.80 1.36
CA GLY A 332 -0.07 -11.71 1.49
C GLY A 332 0.46 -10.86 2.65
N ASP A 333 1.74 -10.49 2.56
CA ASP A 333 2.57 -9.82 3.57
C ASP A 333 2.74 -10.63 4.87
N LEU A 334 3.54 -11.69 4.74
CA LEU A 334 3.83 -12.63 5.82
C LEU A 334 5.11 -12.30 6.58
N PRO A 335 6.26 -12.00 5.92
CA PRO A 335 7.49 -11.66 6.63
C PRO A 335 7.40 -10.30 7.35
N PRO A 336 8.16 -10.10 8.43
CA PRO A 336 8.15 -8.85 9.17
C PRO A 336 8.92 -7.72 8.45
N HIS A 337 8.88 -6.52 9.02
CA HIS A 337 9.49 -5.29 8.50
C HIS A 337 10.99 -5.16 8.82
N ASP A 338 11.70 -6.26 9.09
CA ASP A 338 13.15 -6.30 9.30
C ASP A 338 13.95 -6.29 7.99
N VAL A 339 13.54 -5.44 7.05
CA VAL A 339 13.95 -5.41 5.63
C VAL A 339 15.46 -5.26 5.38
N TRP A 340 16.22 -4.88 6.40
CA TRP A 340 17.68 -4.78 6.36
C TRP A 340 18.38 -6.10 6.75
N ASN A 341 17.66 -7.07 7.28
CA ASN A 341 18.17 -8.33 7.78
C ASN A 341 17.24 -9.49 7.39
N GLN A 342 17.03 -9.64 6.08
CA GLN A 342 16.23 -10.72 5.50
C GLN A 342 17.09 -11.67 4.68
N THR A 343 16.70 -12.95 4.69
CA THR A 343 17.25 -13.97 3.80
C THR A 343 16.13 -14.70 3.07
N LYS A 344 16.45 -15.24 1.89
CA LYS A 344 15.50 -16.07 1.11
C LYS A 344 14.99 -17.25 1.95
N GLU A 345 15.87 -17.88 2.72
CA GLU A 345 15.53 -19.02 3.57
C GLU A 345 14.56 -18.65 4.70
N GLU A 346 14.79 -17.54 5.40
CA GLU A 346 13.90 -17.07 6.47
C GLU A 346 12.52 -16.70 5.93
N ASN A 347 12.44 -16.00 4.79
CA ASN A 347 11.16 -15.68 4.16
C ASN A 347 10.39 -16.95 3.75
N LEU A 348 11.07 -17.96 3.20
CA LEU A 348 10.43 -19.26 2.91
C LEU A 348 9.98 -19.99 4.19
N ASN A 349 10.72 -19.88 5.28
CA ASN A 349 10.34 -20.47 6.56
C ASN A 349 9.09 -19.82 7.13
N VAL A 350 8.98 -18.48 7.07
CA VAL A 350 7.77 -17.75 7.44
C VAL A 350 6.59 -18.19 6.57
N LEU A 351 6.77 -18.23 5.24
CA LEU A 351 5.73 -18.74 4.32
C LEU A 351 5.24 -20.14 4.71
N LYS A 352 6.17 -21.08 4.92
CA LYS A 352 5.85 -22.48 5.26
C LYS A 352 5.13 -22.61 6.60
N GLU A 353 5.59 -21.88 7.61
CA GLU A 353 4.98 -21.89 8.94
C GLU A 353 3.58 -21.29 8.93
N THR A 354 3.38 -20.17 8.23
CA THR A 354 2.04 -19.55 8.12
C THR A 354 1.09 -20.43 7.31
N VAL A 355 1.54 -21.01 6.18
CA VAL A 355 0.73 -21.98 5.42
C VAL A 355 0.35 -23.19 6.27
N LYS A 356 1.27 -23.69 7.10
CA LYS A 356 1.00 -24.78 8.03
C LYS A 356 -0.09 -24.39 9.04
N GLN A 357 0.04 -23.24 9.71
CA GLN A 357 -0.96 -22.75 10.66
C GLN A 357 -2.34 -22.61 9.99
N MET A 358 -2.40 -22.02 8.80
CA MET A 358 -3.64 -21.86 8.03
C MET A 358 -4.27 -23.22 7.68
N THR A 359 -3.46 -24.19 7.22
CA THR A 359 -3.94 -25.53 6.86
C THR A 359 -4.45 -26.30 8.08
N GLU A 360 -3.77 -26.18 9.22
CA GLU A 360 -4.15 -26.86 10.47
C GLU A 360 -5.41 -26.24 11.10
N LYS A 361 -5.60 -24.92 10.98
CA LYS A 361 -6.73 -24.21 11.58
C LYS A 361 -8.00 -24.24 10.75
N PHE A 362 -7.88 -24.29 9.43
CA PHE A 362 -9.02 -24.29 8.51
C PHE A 362 -9.03 -25.54 7.62
N PRO A 363 -9.11 -26.75 8.20
CA PRO A 363 -9.07 -27.99 7.44
C PRO A 363 -10.26 -28.07 6.48
N GLY A 364 -9.97 -28.28 5.20
CA GLY A 364 -10.99 -28.45 4.15
C GLY A 364 -11.65 -27.15 3.66
N ILE A 365 -11.31 -25.99 4.24
CA ILE A 365 -11.76 -24.68 3.75
C ILE A 365 -10.77 -24.21 2.66
N PRO A 366 -11.22 -23.92 1.43
CA PRO A 366 -10.33 -23.40 0.39
C PRO A 366 -9.81 -22.00 0.72
N ILE A 367 -8.53 -21.80 0.45
CA ILE A 367 -7.83 -20.52 0.64
C ILE A 367 -7.36 -20.03 -0.73
N PHE A 368 -7.70 -18.79 -1.06
CA PHE A 368 -7.29 -18.09 -2.28
C PHE A 368 -6.25 -17.02 -1.92
N PRO A 369 -4.95 -17.34 -1.99
CA PRO A 369 -3.89 -16.41 -1.66
C PRO A 369 -3.59 -15.41 -2.78
N ALA A 370 -3.12 -14.21 -2.42
CA ALA A 370 -2.40 -13.30 -3.31
C ALA A 370 -1.02 -13.00 -2.72
N LEU A 371 -0.08 -12.61 -3.59
CA LEU A 371 1.31 -12.35 -3.20
C LEU A 371 1.48 -10.90 -2.72
N GLY A 372 2.06 -10.71 -1.54
CA GLY A 372 2.43 -9.41 -1.00
C GLY A 372 3.82 -8.94 -1.44
N ASN A 373 4.23 -7.77 -0.96
CA ASN A 373 5.52 -7.18 -1.32
C ASN A 373 6.65 -7.58 -0.36
N HIS A 374 6.33 -8.09 0.84
CA HIS A 374 7.28 -8.56 1.83
C HIS A 374 7.77 -10.01 1.62
N GLU A 375 7.13 -10.81 0.76
CA GLU A 375 7.54 -12.22 0.56
C GLU A 375 8.93 -12.38 -0.06
N SER A 376 9.37 -11.44 -0.90
CA SER A 376 10.70 -11.49 -1.52
C SER A 376 11.79 -10.92 -0.62
N ALA A 377 13.03 -11.34 -0.89
CA ALA A 377 14.23 -10.85 -0.22
C ALA A 377 15.26 -10.44 -1.30
N PRO A 378 15.62 -9.15 -1.41
CA PRO A 378 15.13 -8.02 -0.60
C PRO A 378 13.63 -7.72 -0.81
N VAL A 379 13.00 -7.06 0.17
CA VAL A 379 11.60 -6.59 0.04
C VAL A 379 11.39 -5.77 -1.26
N ASN A 380 10.22 -5.91 -1.88
CA ASN A 380 9.86 -5.34 -3.19
C ASN A 380 10.68 -5.84 -4.39
N SER A 381 11.65 -6.74 -4.21
CA SER A 381 12.46 -7.27 -5.32
C SER A 381 11.71 -8.38 -6.06
N PHE A 382 10.99 -8.02 -7.13
CA PHE A 382 10.26 -8.97 -7.98
C PHE A 382 10.72 -8.85 -9.44
N PRO A 383 11.88 -9.45 -9.78
CA PRO A 383 12.40 -9.42 -11.14
C PRO A 383 11.42 -10.07 -12.12
N PRO A 384 11.06 -9.39 -13.22
CA PRO A 384 10.18 -9.98 -14.23
C PRO A 384 10.81 -11.20 -14.92
N PRO A 385 10.02 -12.07 -15.58
CA PRO A 385 10.50 -13.33 -16.18
C PRO A 385 11.65 -13.20 -17.19
N TYR A 386 11.79 -12.05 -17.84
CA TYR A 386 12.91 -11.80 -18.77
C TYR A 386 14.27 -11.63 -18.06
N VAL A 387 14.30 -11.47 -16.74
CA VAL A 387 15.53 -11.40 -15.93
C VAL A 387 15.99 -12.82 -15.60
N GLN A 388 16.83 -13.39 -16.46
CA GLN A 388 17.25 -14.81 -16.37
C GLN A 388 18.53 -15.05 -15.54
N GLN A 389 19.05 -14.04 -14.84
CA GLN A 389 20.26 -14.22 -14.05
C GLN A 389 19.99 -15.09 -12.83
N VAL A 390 20.80 -16.14 -12.65
CA VAL A 390 20.60 -17.15 -11.60
C VAL A 390 20.49 -16.52 -10.21
N ASP A 391 21.39 -15.60 -9.86
CA ASP A 391 21.41 -14.97 -8.53
C ASP A 391 20.23 -14.02 -8.28
N SER A 392 19.63 -13.51 -9.36
CA SER A 392 18.51 -12.56 -9.34
C SER A 392 17.17 -13.20 -9.69
N SER A 393 17.11 -14.51 -9.95
CA SER A 393 15.85 -15.16 -10.28
C SER A 393 14.90 -15.18 -9.07
N ILE A 394 13.62 -14.91 -9.31
CA ILE A 394 12.55 -15.01 -8.30
C ILE A 394 12.01 -16.44 -8.14
N ALA A 395 12.50 -17.41 -8.92
CA ALA A 395 12.01 -18.79 -8.95
C ALA A 395 12.04 -19.47 -7.57
N TRP A 396 13.03 -19.15 -6.72
CA TRP A 396 13.11 -19.68 -5.35
C TRP A 396 11.84 -19.44 -4.53
N LEU A 397 11.16 -18.31 -4.78
CA LEU A 397 9.90 -17.95 -4.13
C LEU A 397 8.72 -18.55 -4.89
N TYR A 398 8.63 -18.32 -6.20
CA TYR A 398 7.45 -18.73 -6.98
C TYR A 398 7.28 -20.25 -7.08
N ASP A 399 8.38 -21.01 -7.12
CA ASP A 399 8.33 -22.48 -7.08
C ASP A 399 7.82 -22.99 -5.73
N GLU A 400 8.21 -22.34 -4.62
CA GLU A 400 7.72 -22.68 -3.30
C GLU A 400 6.25 -22.25 -3.11
N LEU A 401 5.84 -21.09 -3.64
CA LEU A 401 4.44 -20.69 -3.67
C LEU A 401 3.58 -21.71 -4.41
N ASP A 402 4.01 -22.19 -5.58
CA ASP A 402 3.29 -23.27 -6.29
C ASP A 402 3.18 -24.55 -5.44
N VAL A 403 4.23 -24.93 -4.72
CA VAL A 403 4.19 -26.09 -3.82
C VAL A 403 3.17 -25.88 -2.70
N GLN A 404 3.19 -24.72 -2.04
CA GLN A 404 2.32 -24.44 -0.90
C GLN A 404 0.87 -24.18 -1.33
N TRP A 405 0.63 -23.43 -2.40
CA TRP A 405 -0.72 -23.05 -2.85
C TRP A 405 -1.48 -24.21 -3.50
N ARG A 406 -0.79 -25.23 -4.06
CA ARG A 406 -1.44 -26.46 -4.57
C ARG A 406 -2.20 -27.27 -3.51
N ARG A 407 -2.09 -26.91 -2.23
CA ARG A 407 -2.96 -27.44 -1.17
C ARG A 407 -4.42 -27.03 -1.35
N TRP A 408 -4.67 -25.87 -1.95
CA TRP A 408 -6.00 -25.28 -2.13
C TRP A 408 -6.35 -25.01 -3.58
N LEU A 409 -5.35 -24.78 -4.43
CA LEU A 409 -5.51 -24.43 -5.84
C LEU A 409 -5.30 -25.66 -6.75
N PRO A 410 -5.99 -25.71 -7.92
CA PRO A 410 -5.87 -26.82 -8.84
C PRO A 410 -4.54 -26.78 -9.59
N ALA A 411 -4.02 -27.94 -9.98
CA ALA A 411 -2.73 -28.05 -10.69
C ALA A 411 -2.66 -27.26 -12.02
N SER A 412 -3.81 -26.88 -12.60
CA SER A 412 -3.86 -26.04 -13.80
C SER A 412 -3.22 -24.66 -13.60
N VAL A 413 -3.20 -24.13 -12.37
CA VAL A 413 -2.64 -22.79 -12.11
C VAL A 413 -1.11 -22.78 -11.98
N SER A 414 -0.47 -23.94 -11.83
CA SER A 414 0.97 -24.02 -11.54
C SER A 414 1.84 -23.28 -12.55
N HIS A 415 1.44 -23.28 -13.83
CA HIS A 415 2.17 -22.61 -14.88
C HIS A 415 2.19 -21.07 -14.72
N THR A 416 1.05 -20.46 -14.37
CA THR A 416 0.96 -19.01 -14.16
C THR A 416 1.56 -18.60 -12.81
N VAL A 417 1.39 -19.41 -11.77
CA VAL A 417 2.00 -19.19 -10.46
C VAL A 417 3.53 -19.17 -10.56
N ARG A 418 4.14 -20.15 -11.24
CA ARG A 418 5.61 -20.17 -11.41
C ARG A 418 6.15 -19.09 -12.33
N ARG A 419 5.32 -18.56 -13.24
CA ARG A 419 5.71 -17.44 -14.11
C ARG A 419 5.71 -16.12 -13.36
N GLY A 420 4.62 -15.82 -12.67
CA GLY A 420 4.37 -14.47 -12.16
C GLY A 420 3.56 -14.39 -10.89
N ALA A 421 3.31 -15.52 -10.20
CA ALA A 421 2.53 -15.61 -8.97
C ALA A 421 1.07 -15.08 -9.09
N PHE A 422 0.50 -15.11 -10.29
CA PHE A 422 -0.91 -14.82 -10.56
C PHE A 422 -1.64 -16.07 -11.05
N TYR A 423 -2.97 -16.12 -10.87
CA TYR A 423 -3.79 -17.26 -11.29
C TYR A 423 -5.28 -16.95 -11.40
N SER A 424 -6.02 -17.84 -12.07
CA SER A 424 -7.48 -17.78 -12.17
C SER A 424 -8.11 -19.12 -11.81
N VAL A 425 -9.16 -19.09 -10.99
CA VAL A 425 -9.89 -20.28 -10.55
C VAL A 425 -11.39 -20.10 -10.65
N LEU A 426 -12.07 -21.13 -11.18
CA LEU A 426 -13.51 -21.22 -11.11
C LEU A 426 -13.90 -21.66 -9.69
N VAL A 427 -14.54 -20.78 -8.94
CA VAL A 427 -14.93 -21.04 -7.55
C VAL A 427 -16.23 -21.84 -7.53
N ARG A 428 -17.20 -21.36 -8.31
CA ARG A 428 -18.54 -21.91 -8.50
C ARG A 428 -18.92 -21.78 -9.98
N PRO A 429 -19.91 -22.53 -10.50
CA PRO A 429 -20.47 -22.23 -11.81
C PRO A 429 -20.89 -20.76 -11.91
N GLY A 430 -20.40 -20.06 -12.92
CA GLY A 430 -20.68 -18.63 -13.11
C GLY A 430 -19.94 -17.68 -12.15
N TYR A 431 -18.98 -18.14 -11.34
CA TYR A 431 -18.23 -17.29 -10.41
C TYR A 431 -16.77 -17.67 -10.28
N ARG A 432 -15.90 -16.69 -10.50
CA ARG A 432 -14.44 -16.85 -10.63
C ARG A 432 -13.69 -15.87 -9.73
N ILE A 433 -12.56 -16.34 -9.22
CA ILE A 433 -11.56 -15.48 -8.58
C ILE A 433 -10.33 -15.39 -9.48
N ILE A 434 -9.81 -14.18 -9.65
CA ILE A 434 -8.54 -13.92 -10.32
C ILE A 434 -7.61 -13.24 -9.31
N SER A 435 -6.46 -13.86 -9.05
CA SER A 435 -5.40 -13.31 -8.22
C SER A 435 -4.33 -12.67 -9.10
N LEU A 436 -4.00 -11.41 -8.82
CA LEU A 436 -2.94 -10.65 -9.48
C LEU A 436 -1.72 -10.49 -8.58
N ASN A 437 -0.54 -10.40 -9.19
CA ASN A 437 0.70 -10.05 -8.54
C ASN A 437 0.95 -8.54 -8.67
N MET A 438 0.44 -7.79 -7.70
CA MET A 438 0.52 -6.33 -7.68
C MET A 438 1.96 -5.79 -7.55
N ASN A 439 2.96 -6.66 -7.29
CA ASN A 439 4.37 -6.25 -7.29
C ASN A 439 4.89 -5.82 -8.67
N TYR A 440 4.17 -6.14 -9.75
CA TYR A 440 4.44 -5.63 -11.09
C TYR A 440 3.94 -4.21 -11.33
N CYS A 441 3.14 -3.66 -10.40
CA CYS A 441 2.86 -2.24 -10.36
C CYS A 441 3.64 -1.50 -9.27
N ASN A 442 4.28 -2.18 -8.33
CA ASN A 442 5.01 -1.55 -7.22
C ASN A 442 6.15 -0.63 -7.69
N ASN A 443 6.08 0.67 -7.39
CA ASN A 443 7.11 1.67 -7.72
C ASN A 443 8.43 1.50 -6.92
N LYS A 444 8.43 0.67 -5.86
CA LYS A 444 9.62 0.23 -5.10
C LYS A 444 10.26 -1.02 -5.70
N ASN A 445 9.67 -1.64 -6.73
CA ASN A 445 10.29 -2.73 -7.49
C ASN A 445 11.27 -2.16 -8.53
N TRP A 446 12.56 -2.07 -8.15
CA TRP A 446 13.59 -1.43 -8.97
C TRP A 446 13.81 -2.12 -10.33
N TRP A 447 13.45 -3.39 -10.47
CA TRP A 447 13.53 -4.11 -11.73
C TRP A 447 12.67 -3.50 -12.84
N LEU A 448 11.59 -2.81 -12.48
CA LEU A 448 10.67 -2.17 -13.42
C LEU A 448 11.30 -0.95 -14.13
N LEU A 449 12.39 -0.38 -13.59
CA LEU A 449 13.18 0.64 -14.28
C LEU A 449 13.89 0.10 -15.53
N LEU A 450 14.10 -1.23 -15.63
CA LEU A 450 14.63 -1.83 -16.85
C LEU A 450 13.58 -1.86 -17.96
N ASN A 451 12.37 -2.30 -17.61
CA ASN A 451 11.19 -2.29 -18.47
C ASN A 451 9.95 -2.48 -17.59
N SER A 452 9.00 -1.55 -17.67
CA SER A 452 7.74 -1.61 -16.91
C SER A 452 6.54 -1.99 -17.79
N THR A 453 6.77 -2.32 -19.06
CA THR A 453 5.72 -2.70 -20.01
C THR A 453 5.18 -4.08 -19.66
N ASP A 454 3.94 -4.11 -19.19
CA ASP A 454 3.18 -5.30 -18.75
C ASP A 454 4.06 -6.47 -18.28
N PRO A 455 4.73 -6.34 -17.10
CA PRO A 455 5.65 -7.37 -16.63
C PRO A 455 4.96 -8.73 -16.51
N ALA A 456 5.66 -9.78 -16.97
CA ALA A 456 5.12 -11.14 -17.09
C ALA A 456 3.88 -11.29 -18.01
N THR A 457 3.51 -10.24 -18.77
CA THR A 457 2.31 -10.22 -19.61
C THR A 457 1.03 -10.43 -18.78
N GLU A 458 1.03 -9.92 -17.55
CA GLU A 458 -0.02 -10.16 -16.56
C GLU A 458 -1.32 -9.47 -16.93
N LEU A 459 -1.31 -8.17 -17.27
CA LEU A 459 -2.53 -7.45 -17.62
C LEU A 459 -3.13 -7.96 -18.93
N GLN A 460 -2.31 -8.34 -19.90
CA GLN A 460 -2.81 -8.95 -21.11
C GLN A 460 -3.44 -10.33 -20.83
N TRP A 461 -2.84 -11.15 -19.97
CA TRP A 461 -3.45 -12.40 -19.48
C TRP A 461 -4.78 -12.13 -18.74
N PHE A 462 -4.82 -11.09 -17.90
CA PHE A 462 -6.02 -10.71 -17.16
C PHE A 462 -7.17 -10.32 -18.09
N ILE A 463 -6.89 -9.58 -19.17
CA ILE A 463 -7.89 -9.25 -20.21
C ILE A 463 -8.47 -10.51 -20.84
N TYR A 464 -7.64 -11.51 -21.17
CA TYR A 464 -8.12 -12.77 -21.75
C TYR A 464 -8.98 -13.58 -20.78
N GLU A 465 -8.62 -13.61 -19.49
CA GLU A 465 -9.43 -14.27 -18.46
C GLU A 465 -10.79 -13.59 -18.25
N LEU A 466 -10.82 -12.25 -18.24
CA LEU A 466 -12.05 -11.46 -18.12
C LEU A 466 -12.93 -11.57 -19.37
N GLN A 467 -12.34 -11.55 -20.56
CA GLN A 467 -13.09 -11.73 -21.80
C GLN A 467 -13.72 -13.12 -21.87
N SER A 468 -12.98 -14.14 -21.43
CA SER A 468 -13.49 -15.51 -21.34
C SER A 468 -14.60 -15.64 -20.30
N ALA A 469 -14.47 -14.95 -19.16
CA ALA A 469 -15.52 -14.88 -18.13
C ALA A 469 -16.78 -14.19 -18.68
N GLU A 470 -16.63 -13.07 -19.39
CA GLU A 470 -17.73 -12.34 -20.04
C GLU A 470 -18.49 -13.24 -21.03
N PHE A 471 -17.78 -14.00 -21.87
CA PHE A 471 -18.40 -14.97 -22.79
C PHE A 471 -19.11 -16.12 -22.08
N ALA A 472 -18.56 -16.57 -20.95
CA ALA A 472 -19.17 -17.62 -20.13
C ALA A 472 -20.31 -17.11 -19.22
N GLY A 473 -20.57 -15.79 -19.20
CA GLY A 473 -21.51 -15.18 -18.25
C GLY A 473 -21.07 -15.28 -16.78
N GLU A 474 -19.78 -15.50 -16.54
CA GLU A 474 -19.21 -15.59 -15.19
C GLU A 474 -19.07 -14.18 -14.56
N LYS A 475 -19.26 -14.10 -13.25
CA LYS A 475 -18.86 -12.94 -12.44
C LYS A 475 -17.48 -13.17 -11.85
N VAL A 476 -16.72 -12.08 -11.69
CA VAL A 476 -15.31 -12.12 -11.30
C VAL A 476 -15.10 -11.29 -10.04
N HIS A 477 -14.43 -11.91 -9.07
CA HIS A 477 -13.75 -11.22 -7.98
C HIS A 477 -12.26 -11.15 -8.28
N VAL A 478 -11.67 -9.98 -8.07
CA VAL A 478 -10.22 -9.78 -8.21
C VAL A 478 -9.60 -9.73 -6.82
N ILE A 479 -8.48 -10.43 -6.62
CA ILE A 479 -7.70 -10.33 -5.39
C ILE A 479 -6.26 -9.92 -5.72
N GLY A 480 -5.67 -9.11 -4.85
CA GLY A 480 -4.28 -8.66 -4.96
C GLY A 480 -3.79 -8.14 -3.62
N HIS A 481 -2.54 -7.68 -3.55
CA HIS A 481 -2.00 -7.11 -2.33
C HIS A 481 -2.05 -5.57 -2.35
N ILE A 482 -1.19 -4.92 -3.14
CA ILE A 482 -1.15 -3.45 -3.26
C ILE A 482 -2.41 -2.96 -3.99
N PRO A 483 -3.20 -2.05 -3.41
CA PRO A 483 -4.37 -1.51 -4.09
C PRO A 483 -3.96 -0.64 -5.31
N PRO A 484 -4.71 -0.69 -6.40
CA PRO A 484 -4.32 -0.07 -7.67
C PRO A 484 -4.40 1.46 -7.64
N GLY A 485 -5.21 2.06 -6.77
CA GLY A 485 -5.29 3.50 -6.56
C GLY A 485 -4.18 4.06 -5.67
N HIS A 486 -3.50 3.20 -4.90
CA HIS A 486 -2.45 3.60 -3.97
C HIS A 486 -1.21 4.17 -4.68
N SER A 487 -0.49 5.07 -3.99
CA SER A 487 0.70 5.75 -4.52
C SER A 487 1.88 4.82 -4.77
N ASP A 488 1.87 3.61 -4.20
CA ASP A 488 2.90 2.58 -4.49
C ASP A 488 2.67 1.90 -5.85
N CYS A 489 1.50 2.06 -6.48
CA CYS A 489 1.24 1.49 -7.79
C CYS A 489 1.62 2.49 -8.90
N LEU A 490 2.46 2.07 -9.84
CA LEU A 490 2.94 2.89 -10.95
C LEU A 490 1.77 3.42 -11.78
N LYS A 491 1.82 4.73 -12.05
CA LYS A 491 0.78 5.46 -12.78
C LYS A 491 0.33 4.79 -14.08
N VAL A 492 1.30 4.37 -14.91
CA VAL A 492 1.01 3.76 -16.22
C VAL A 492 0.33 2.39 -16.07
N TRP A 493 0.77 1.58 -15.10
CA TRP A 493 0.17 0.28 -14.83
C TRP A 493 -1.25 0.46 -14.27
N SER A 494 -1.42 1.31 -13.25
CA SER A 494 -2.71 1.62 -12.63
C SER A 494 -3.71 2.16 -13.66
N ARG A 495 -3.28 3.03 -14.57
CA ARG A 495 -4.13 3.54 -15.66
C ARG A 495 -4.62 2.42 -16.58
N ASN A 496 -3.76 1.46 -16.93
CA ASN A 496 -4.16 0.31 -17.76
C ASN A 496 -5.13 -0.60 -17.00
N TYR A 497 -4.84 -0.90 -15.73
CA TYR A 497 -5.76 -1.63 -14.85
C TYR A 497 -7.14 -0.95 -14.77
N TYR A 498 -7.17 0.37 -14.59
CA TYR A 498 -8.41 1.16 -14.57
C TYR A 498 -9.23 1.04 -15.86
N LYS A 499 -8.56 1.07 -17.03
CA LYS A 499 -9.22 0.85 -18.33
C LYS A 499 -9.81 -0.55 -18.43
N ILE A 500 -9.10 -1.57 -17.93
CA ILE A 500 -9.57 -2.97 -17.91
C ILE A 500 -10.81 -3.08 -17.02
N VAL A 501 -10.76 -2.56 -15.80
CA VAL A 501 -11.90 -2.56 -14.88
C VAL A 501 -13.11 -1.86 -15.50
N SER A 502 -12.92 -0.70 -16.13
CA SER A 502 -14.00 0.02 -16.80
C SER A 502 -14.58 -0.74 -18.01
N ARG A 503 -13.73 -1.43 -18.80
CA ARG A 503 -14.18 -2.27 -19.92
C ARG A 503 -15.02 -3.46 -19.44
N PHE A 504 -14.66 -4.05 -18.32
CA PHE A 504 -15.29 -5.26 -17.79
C PHE A 504 -16.19 -5.00 -16.56
N GLU A 505 -16.77 -3.79 -16.46
CA GLU A 505 -17.61 -3.38 -15.32
C GLU A 505 -18.85 -4.26 -15.08
N SER A 506 -19.33 -4.96 -16.12
CA SER A 506 -20.45 -5.91 -15.99
C SER A 506 -20.01 -7.31 -15.54
N THR A 507 -18.70 -7.59 -15.55
CA THR A 507 -18.09 -8.89 -15.26
C THR A 507 -17.41 -8.88 -13.89
N ILE A 508 -16.67 -7.82 -13.57
CA ILE A 508 -16.03 -7.65 -12.26
C ILE A 508 -17.05 -7.12 -11.26
N THR A 509 -17.26 -7.82 -10.15
CA THR A 509 -18.29 -7.47 -9.16
C THR A 509 -17.72 -7.04 -7.81
N ALA A 510 -16.48 -7.41 -7.50
CA ALA A 510 -15.76 -6.93 -6.33
C ALA A 510 -14.24 -7.11 -6.51
N GLN A 511 -13.45 -6.33 -5.78
CA GLN A 511 -11.99 -6.46 -5.73
C GLN A 511 -11.52 -6.39 -4.27
N PHE A 512 -10.48 -7.14 -3.90
CA PHE A 512 -10.00 -7.27 -2.52
C PHE A 512 -8.47 -7.14 -2.44
N PHE A 513 -8.01 -6.20 -1.61
CA PHE A 513 -6.60 -5.81 -1.44
C PHE A 513 -6.21 -5.69 0.03
N GLY A 514 -4.94 -5.42 0.33
CA GLY A 514 -4.39 -5.21 1.67
C GLY A 514 -3.36 -4.09 1.65
N HIS A 515 -2.14 -4.35 2.15
CA HIS A 515 -0.93 -3.52 2.02
C HIS A 515 -0.91 -2.24 2.86
N THR A 516 -2.01 -1.49 2.87
CA THR A 516 -2.04 -0.18 3.57
C THR A 516 -2.21 -0.31 5.08
N HIS A 517 -2.56 -1.51 5.55
CA HIS A 517 -2.86 -1.89 6.93
C HIS A 517 -4.14 -1.30 7.53
N PHE A 518 -4.71 -0.27 6.91
CA PHE A 518 -5.92 0.43 7.35
C PHE A 518 -7.21 -0.26 6.87
N ASP A 519 -8.34 0.09 7.48
CA ASP A 519 -9.67 -0.33 7.02
C ASP A 519 -10.25 0.70 6.05
N GLU A 520 -10.10 0.47 4.75
CA GLU A 520 -10.48 1.43 3.71
C GLU A 520 -10.98 0.78 2.41
N PHE A 521 -11.24 1.61 1.40
CA PHE A 521 -11.78 1.19 0.10
C PHE A 521 -11.43 2.20 -0.99
N GLU A 522 -11.50 1.80 -2.27
CA GLU A 522 -11.32 2.65 -3.45
C GLU A 522 -12.49 2.50 -4.43
N VAL A 523 -13.10 3.63 -4.82
CA VAL A 523 -14.16 3.66 -5.83
C VAL A 523 -13.59 3.94 -7.23
N PHE A 524 -14.12 3.22 -8.22
CA PHE A 524 -13.80 3.40 -9.64
C PHE A 524 -14.98 4.06 -10.34
N TYR A 525 -14.69 4.87 -11.35
CA TYR A 525 -15.67 5.67 -12.08
C TYR A 525 -15.54 5.44 -13.59
N ASP A 526 -16.57 5.82 -14.34
CA ASP A 526 -16.52 5.79 -15.79
C ASP A 526 -15.49 6.82 -16.30
N PRO A 527 -14.50 6.42 -17.12
CA PRO A 527 -13.52 7.35 -17.69
C PRO A 527 -14.11 8.51 -18.49
N HIS A 528 -15.34 8.37 -19.01
CA HIS A 528 -16.07 9.41 -19.73
C HIS A 528 -17.02 10.21 -18.85
N ASP A 529 -17.37 9.70 -17.67
CA ASP A 529 -18.26 10.32 -16.69
C ASP A 529 -17.82 9.96 -15.26
N LEU A 530 -16.98 10.81 -14.67
CA LEU A 530 -16.43 10.62 -13.33
C LEU A 530 -17.49 10.73 -12.21
N SER A 531 -18.76 10.99 -12.53
CA SER A 531 -19.86 10.94 -11.57
C SER A 531 -20.48 9.54 -11.44
N ARG A 532 -20.22 8.64 -12.39
CA ARG A 532 -20.80 7.29 -12.41
C ARG A 532 -19.82 6.29 -11.81
N ALA A 533 -20.07 5.88 -10.56
CA ALA A 533 -19.31 4.80 -9.94
C ALA A 533 -19.59 3.45 -10.64
N THR A 534 -18.52 2.70 -10.92
CA THR A 534 -18.56 1.47 -11.77
C THR A 534 -18.02 0.23 -11.07
N SER A 535 -17.09 0.39 -10.12
CA SER A 535 -16.50 -0.72 -9.36
C SER A 535 -16.04 -0.25 -7.99
N ILE A 536 -15.81 -1.21 -7.08
CA ILE A 536 -15.31 -1.01 -5.73
C ILE A 536 -14.15 -1.97 -5.46
N ALA A 537 -13.10 -1.47 -4.82
CA ALA A 537 -12.03 -2.27 -4.23
C ALA A 537 -12.06 -2.13 -2.72
N TYR A 538 -12.11 -3.25 -2.01
CA TYR A 538 -12.07 -3.32 -0.56
C TYR A 538 -10.64 -3.54 -0.11
N ILE A 539 -10.14 -2.72 0.81
CA ILE A 539 -8.78 -2.83 1.32
C ILE A 539 -8.87 -3.32 2.75
N GLY A 540 -8.49 -4.58 2.97
CA GLY A 540 -8.62 -5.29 4.23
C GLY A 540 -7.67 -4.74 5.30
N PRO A 541 -8.12 -4.60 6.56
CA PRO A 541 -7.25 -4.21 7.66
C PRO A 541 -6.14 -5.24 7.88
N SER A 542 -4.98 -4.78 8.35
CA SER A 542 -3.91 -5.70 8.73
C SER A 542 -4.18 -6.43 10.04
N VAL A 543 -3.61 -7.63 10.13
CA VAL A 543 -3.46 -8.33 11.41
C VAL A 543 -2.33 -7.71 12.24
N THR A 544 -1.25 -7.22 11.60
CA THR A 544 -0.17 -6.56 12.33
C THR A 544 -0.64 -5.28 13.03
N PRO A 545 -0.15 -5.00 14.25
CA PRO A 545 -0.31 -3.68 14.84
C PRO A 545 0.61 -2.64 14.20
N TYR A 546 1.57 -3.05 13.35
CA TYR A 546 2.54 -2.18 12.69
C TYR A 546 1.85 -1.13 11.81
N ASN A 547 1.94 0.15 12.11
CA ASN A 547 2.13 0.68 13.47
C ASN A 547 0.88 1.45 13.90
N ASP A 548 0.80 1.72 15.19
CA ASP A 548 -0.27 2.49 15.83
C ASP A 548 -1.68 1.90 15.63
N LEU A 549 -1.78 0.60 15.36
CA LEU A 549 -3.03 -0.07 15.02
C LEU A 549 -3.38 -1.21 15.99
N ASN A 550 -4.68 -1.49 16.14
CA ASN A 550 -5.13 -2.76 16.73
C ASN A 550 -5.03 -3.89 15.68
N PRO A 551 -4.64 -5.11 16.04
CA PRO A 551 -4.81 -6.27 15.18
C PRO A 551 -6.26 -6.46 14.74
N GLY A 552 -6.48 -6.76 13.45
CA GLY A 552 -7.82 -6.90 12.88
C GLY A 552 -7.93 -7.92 11.75
N TYR A 553 -9.15 -8.36 11.47
CA TYR A 553 -9.51 -9.17 10.30
C TYR A 553 -10.92 -8.81 9.81
N ARG A 554 -11.29 -9.29 8.61
CA ARG A 554 -12.55 -8.94 7.95
C ARG A 554 -13.36 -10.18 7.56
N ILE A 555 -14.68 -10.11 7.73
CA ILE A 555 -15.65 -11.09 7.20
C ILE A 555 -16.54 -10.39 6.17
N TYR A 556 -16.64 -10.94 4.96
CA TYR A 556 -17.60 -10.50 3.94
C TYR A 556 -18.77 -11.47 3.84
N TYR A 557 -19.94 -10.91 3.56
CA TYR A 557 -21.11 -11.63 3.12
C TYR A 557 -21.29 -11.35 1.62
N ILE A 558 -21.12 -12.36 0.77
CA ILE A 558 -21.17 -12.23 -0.69
C ILE A 558 -22.45 -12.89 -1.22
N ASP A 559 -23.10 -12.29 -2.21
CA ASP A 559 -24.31 -12.84 -2.82
C ASP A 559 -24.07 -14.26 -3.37
N GLY A 560 -24.83 -15.22 -2.85
CA GLY A 560 -24.55 -16.66 -2.95
C GLY A 560 -25.22 -17.32 -4.15
N ASP A 561 -25.38 -18.64 -4.10
CA ASP A 561 -25.88 -19.44 -5.22
C ASP A 561 -27.40 -19.33 -5.39
N HIS A 562 -27.85 -18.62 -6.43
CA HIS A 562 -29.24 -18.58 -6.90
C HIS A 562 -29.33 -18.05 -8.35
N ASP A 563 -30.50 -18.18 -8.98
CA ASP A 563 -30.74 -17.89 -10.42
C ASP A 563 -30.44 -16.45 -10.86
N GLU A 564 -30.43 -15.51 -9.92
CA GLU A 564 -30.25 -14.07 -10.17
C GLU A 564 -29.04 -13.51 -9.39
N THR A 565 -28.04 -14.37 -9.11
CA THR A 565 -26.89 -13.98 -8.29
C THR A 565 -26.09 -12.86 -8.93
N THR A 566 -25.84 -11.82 -8.15
CA THR A 566 -25.02 -10.68 -8.54
C THR A 566 -23.55 -10.89 -8.22
N ARG A 567 -23.23 -11.80 -7.29
CA ARG A 567 -21.91 -11.96 -6.68
C ARG A 567 -21.33 -10.65 -6.13
N LEU A 568 -22.18 -9.71 -5.72
CA LEU A 568 -21.75 -8.50 -5.01
C LEU A 568 -21.50 -8.79 -3.54
N VAL A 569 -20.73 -7.93 -2.88
CA VAL A 569 -20.67 -7.92 -1.41
C VAL A 569 -22.00 -7.35 -0.90
N VAL A 570 -22.68 -8.11 -0.05
CA VAL A 570 -23.95 -7.75 0.59
C VAL A 570 -23.69 -6.91 1.83
N ASP A 571 -22.76 -7.34 2.69
CA ASP A 571 -22.29 -6.58 3.85
C ASP A 571 -20.87 -7.05 4.23
N HIS A 572 -20.18 -6.32 5.11
CA HIS A 572 -18.97 -6.83 5.75
C HIS A 572 -18.86 -6.40 7.22
N GLU A 573 -18.11 -7.20 7.97
CA GLU A 573 -17.80 -6.98 9.37
C GLU A 573 -16.28 -6.85 9.54
N SER A 574 -15.85 -5.86 10.32
CA SER A 574 -14.46 -5.76 10.77
C SER A 574 -14.38 -6.19 12.24
N TRP A 575 -13.45 -7.09 12.54
CA TRP A 575 -13.20 -7.62 13.87
C TRP A 575 -11.81 -7.20 14.33
N ILE A 576 -11.69 -6.81 15.59
CA ILE A 576 -10.42 -6.32 16.15
C ILE A 576 -10.16 -6.91 17.53
N MET A 577 -8.89 -6.87 17.93
CA MET A 577 -8.45 -7.10 19.30
C MET A 577 -7.90 -5.79 19.87
N ASN A 578 -8.48 -5.29 20.97
CA ASN A 578 -7.93 -4.12 21.65
C ASN A 578 -6.59 -4.49 22.30
N LEU A 579 -5.49 -4.08 21.66
CA LEU A 579 -4.15 -4.49 22.04
C LEU A 579 -3.74 -3.90 23.41
N LYS A 580 -4.28 -2.73 23.76
CA LYS A 580 -4.02 -2.11 25.07
C LYS A 580 -4.62 -2.96 26.19
N GLU A 581 -5.86 -3.40 26.01
CA GLU A 581 -6.57 -4.22 27.00
C GLU A 581 -6.00 -5.64 27.06
N ALA A 582 -5.66 -6.23 25.91
CA ALA A 582 -5.02 -7.54 25.85
C ALA A 582 -3.70 -7.56 26.65
N ASN A 583 -2.87 -6.51 26.50
CA ASN A 583 -1.63 -6.38 27.26
C ASN A 583 -1.84 -6.04 28.74
N LEU A 584 -2.91 -5.32 29.10
CA LEU A 584 -3.21 -4.94 30.47
C LEU A 584 -3.75 -6.13 31.29
N TYR A 585 -4.67 -6.90 30.71
CA TYR A 585 -5.37 -8.00 31.39
C TYR A 585 -4.77 -9.38 31.11
N ASP A 586 -3.79 -9.44 30.20
CA ASP A 586 -3.23 -10.69 29.68
C ASP A 586 -4.29 -11.65 29.12
N TYR A 587 -5.34 -11.08 28.55
CA TYR A 587 -6.48 -11.82 28.02
C TYR A 587 -6.98 -11.14 26.74
N PRO A 588 -6.55 -11.61 25.56
CA PRO A 588 -6.96 -11.05 24.29
C PRO A 588 -8.43 -11.33 24.01
N ILE A 589 -9.20 -10.27 23.75
CA ILE A 589 -10.61 -10.38 23.35
C ILE A 589 -10.73 -9.84 21.93
N TRP A 590 -11.16 -10.70 21.02
CA TRP A 590 -11.55 -10.33 19.67
C TRP A 590 -13.06 -10.07 19.65
N TYR A 591 -13.44 -8.92 19.12
CA TYR A 591 -14.84 -8.51 19.03
C TYR A 591 -15.13 -7.83 17.70
N LYS A 592 -16.39 -7.89 17.28
CA LYS A 592 -16.86 -7.17 16.09
C LYS A 592 -16.82 -5.67 16.37
N LEU A 593 -16.01 -4.94 15.61
CA LEU A 593 -15.95 -3.48 15.69
C LEU A 593 -17.21 -2.85 15.10
N TYR A 594 -17.60 -3.28 13.89
CA TYR A 594 -18.80 -2.82 13.20
C TYR A 594 -19.22 -3.77 12.07
N SER A 595 -20.46 -3.61 11.59
CA SER A 595 -20.85 -4.00 10.24
C SER A 595 -21.15 -2.75 9.40
N THR A 596 -20.77 -2.77 8.14
CA THR A 596 -20.72 -1.56 7.29
C THR A 596 -22.09 -0.94 7.07
N ARG A 597 -23.09 -1.75 6.68
CA ARG A 597 -24.45 -1.25 6.46
C ARG A 597 -25.04 -0.63 7.71
N ALA A 598 -24.81 -1.25 8.86
CA ALA A 598 -25.27 -0.76 10.15
C ALA A 598 -24.58 0.55 10.55
N ALA A 599 -23.26 0.58 10.50
CA ALA A 599 -22.46 1.73 10.94
C ALA A 599 -22.72 3.00 10.13
N TYR A 600 -22.88 2.84 8.81
CA TYR A 600 -23.00 3.98 7.89
C TYR A 600 -24.41 4.18 7.32
N GLY A 601 -25.40 3.40 7.78
CA GLY A 601 -26.78 3.50 7.33
C GLY A 601 -26.98 3.17 5.85
N MET A 602 -26.14 2.29 5.29
CA MET A 602 -26.15 1.95 3.86
C MET A 602 -27.18 0.87 3.54
N LYS A 603 -27.95 1.07 2.47
CA LYS A 603 -28.94 0.09 1.99
C LYS A 603 -28.31 -1.11 1.28
N GLY A 604 -27.17 -0.90 0.63
CA GLY A 604 -26.36 -1.92 -0.03
C GLY A 604 -24.93 -1.40 -0.17
N LEU A 605 -24.05 -2.23 -0.74
CA LEU A 605 -22.63 -1.92 -0.91
C LEU A 605 -22.23 -1.87 -2.40
N ARG A 606 -23.13 -1.40 -3.28
CA ARG A 606 -22.82 -1.21 -4.71
C ARG A 606 -21.85 -0.03 -4.86
N PRO A 607 -21.13 0.10 -5.99
CA PRO A 607 -20.24 1.24 -6.22
C PRO A 607 -20.90 2.60 -5.98
N ALA A 608 -22.16 2.77 -6.40
CA ALA A 608 -22.93 4.00 -6.17
C ALA A 608 -23.24 4.26 -4.69
N ASP A 609 -23.44 3.21 -3.89
CA ASP A 609 -23.70 3.36 -2.45
C ASP A 609 -22.42 3.83 -1.73
N TRP A 610 -21.24 3.36 -2.16
CA TRP A 610 -19.94 3.83 -1.65
C TRP A 610 -19.60 5.26 -2.07
N ASP A 611 -19.85 5.66 -3.32
CA ASP A 611 -19.71 7.07 -3.73
C ASP A 611 -20.62 7.99 -2.91
N GLN A 612 -21.87 7.55 -2.66
CA GLN A 612 -22.77 8.29 -1.78
C GLN A 612 -22.22 8.42 -0.34
N LEU A 613 -21.60 7.36 0.20
CA LEU A 613 -20.94 7.43 1.51
C LEU A 613 -19.82 8.48 1.52
N ILE A 614 -18.97 8.53 0.49
CA ILE A 614 -17.91 9.56 0.36
C ILE A 614 -18.53 10.97 0.39
N ASN A 615 -19.60 11.20 -0.36
CA ASN A 615 -20.30 12.48 -0.37
C ASN A 615 -20.87 12.83 1.02
N ASN A 616 -21.52 11.87 1.68
CA ASN A 616 -22.04 12.06 3.03
C ASN A 616 -20.94 12.35 4.06
N MET A 617 -19.78 11.68 3.96
CA MET A 617 -18.61 11.94 4.81
C MET A 617 -17.93 13.28 4.48
N THR A 618 -18.06 13.77 3.25
CA THR A 618 -17.59 15.11 2.87
C THR A 618 -18.46 16.18 3.53
N ASP A 619 -19.77 15.95 3.59
CA ASP A 619 -20.74 16.90 4.14
C ASP A 619 -20.88 16.83 5.68
N SER A 620 -20.65 15.66 6.29
CA SER A 620 -20.73 15.46 7.75
C SER A 620 -19.37 15.09 8.36
N LYS A 621 -18.88 15.94 9.26
CA LYS A 621 -17.66 15.67 10.02
C LYS A 621 -17.85 14.50 10.97
N GLU A 622 -19.02 14.35 11.57
CA GLU A 622 -19.33 13.28 12.53
C GLU A 622 -19.27 11.90 11.86
N LEU A 623 -19.83 11.78 10.65
CA LEU A 623 -19.76 10.55 9.87
C LEU A 623 -18.32 10.24 9.44
N PHE A 624 -17.55 11.27 9.03
CA PHE A 624 -16.13 11.11 8.75
C PHE A 624 -15.33 10.70 9.99
N ASP A 625 -15.59 11.28 11.16
CA ASP A 625 -14.90 10.93 12.40
C ASP A 625 -15.19 9.48 12.82
N LEU A 626 -16.41 8.97 12.56
CA LEU A 626 -16.77 7.57 12.72
C LEU A 626 -15.98 6.68 11.76
N TYR A 627 -15.93 7.03 10.47
CA TYR A 627 -15.10 6.31 9.49
C TYR A 627 -13.62 6.34 9.87
N TYR A 628 -13.09 7.48 10.29
CA TYR A 628 -11.71 7.64 10.71
C TYR A 628 -11.36 6.80 11.95
N LYS A 629 -12.33 6.58 12.85
CA LYS A 629 -12.18 5.62 13.95
C LYS A 629 -12.05 4.18 13.42
N HIS A 630 -12.86 3.79 12.44
CA HIS A 630 -12.80 2.45 11.83
C HIS A 630 -11.54 2.24 10.98
N TYR A 631 -11.14 3.24 10.19
CA TYR A 631 -9.91 3.27 9.39
C TYR A 631 -8.68 2.85 10.21
N TRP A 632 -8.58 3.38 11.43
CA TRP A 632 -7.51 3.09 12.40
C TRP A 632 -7.80 1.91 13.33
N LYS A 633 -8.78 1.06 12.99
CA LYS A 633 -9.16 -0.13 13.77
C LYS A 633 -9.46 0.19 15.23
N ASN A 634 -10.08 1.35 15.49
CA ASN A 634 -10.35 1.91 16.82
C ASN A 634 -9.10 1.97 17.72
N SER A 635 -7.94 2.25 17.14
CA SER A 635 -6.69 2.38 17.89
C SER A 635 -6.75 3.55 18.88
N PRO A 636 -6.35 3.34 20.15
CA PRO A 636 -6.30 4.40 21.16
C PRO A 636 -5.13 5.37 20.95
N VAL A 637 -4.17 5.06 20.08
CA VAL A 637 -3.02 5.92 19.74
C VAL A 637 -3.18 6.59 18.38
N LYS A 638 -4.34 6.42 17.73
CA LYS A 638 -4.69 7.09 16.48
C LYS A 638 -4.42 8.59 16.53
N PRO A 639 -3.71 9.18 15.54
CA PRO A 639 -3.44 10.60 15.52
C PRO A 639 -4.71 11.44 15.28
N GLU A 640 -4.66 12.72 15.66
CA GLU A 640 -5.67 13.69 15.26
C GLU A 640 -5.64 13.88 13.73
N CYS A 641 -6.82 14.05 13.12
CA CYS A 641 -6.95 14.29 11.68
C CYS A 641 -7.40 15.72 11.47
N ASP A 642 -6.50 16.52 10.90
CA ASP A 642 -6.81 17.88 10.45
C ASP A 642 -7.55 17.86 9.09
N TYR A 643 -7.79 19.06 8.55
CA TYR A 643 -8.52 19.21 7.29
C TYR A 643 -7.77 18.61 6.09
N GLU A 644 -6.44 18.67 6.07
CA GLU A 644 -5.62 18.07 5.00
C GLU A 644 -5.62 16.54 5.09
N CYS A 645 -5.55 15.99 6.30
CA CYS A 645 -5.77 14.56 6.55
C CYS A 645 -7.15 14.11 6.05
N ARG A 646 -8.21 14.85 6.35
CA ARG A 646 -9.58 14.54 5.91
C ARG A 646 -9.71 14.56 4.39
N LYS A 647 -9.18 15.60 3.73
CA LYS A 647 -9.15 15.66 2.26
C LYS A 647 -8.43 14.46 1.67
N ARG A 648 -7.24 14.13 2.18
CA ARG A 648 -6.45 12.98 1.70
C ARG A 648 -7.23 11.67 1.79
N ILE A 649 -7.77 11.34 2.97
CA ILE A 649 -8.49 10.07 3.16
C ILE A 649 -9.72 9.96 2.24
N LEU A 650 -10.51 11.04 2.10
CA LEU A 650 -11.68 11.03 1.22
C LEU A 650 -11.29 10.98 -0.27
N CYS A 651 -10.16 11.60 -0.61
CA CYS A 651 -9.58 11.56 -1.93
C CYS A 651 -9.12 10.17 -2.34
N ASP A 652 -8.37 9.51 -1.45
CA ASP A 652 -7.85 8.17 -1.67
C ASP A 652 -9.03 7.21 -1.86
N ALA A 653 -10.10 7.36 -1.06
CA ALA A 653 -11.34 6.58 -1.22
C ALA A 653 -12.05 6.80 -2.58
N LYS A 654 -11.90 7.98 -3.18
CA LYS A 654 -12.49 8.35 -4.48
C LYS A 654 -11.57 8.00 -5.67
N SER A 655 -10.40 7.41 -5.43
CA SER A 655 -9.34 7.31 -6.43
C SER A 655 -8.87 5.88 -6.66
N GLY A 656 -9.62 5.07 -7.42
CA GLY A 656 -9.15 3.77 -7.91
C GLY A 656 -8.00 3.82 -8.94
N ARG A 657 -7.41 5.00 -9.20
CA ARG A 657 -6.28 5.23 -10.11
C ARG A 657 -5.17 6.01 -9.41
N SER A 658 -3.96 5.45 -9.40
CA SER A 658 -2.83 6.07 -8.72
C SER A 658 -2.31 7.32 -9.44
N HIS A 659 -1.68 8.20 -8.66
CA HIS A 659 -1.04 9.43 -9.15
C HIS A 659 -1.95 10.33 -10.01
N ASP A 660 -3.24 10.37 -9.66
CA ASP A 660 -4.23 11.10 -10.43
C ASP A 660 -5.32 11.79 -9.61
N ARG A 661 -5.00 12.02 -8.33
CA ARG A 661 -5.85 12.67 -7.33
C ARG A 661 -6.49 13.97 -7.85
N LYS A 662 -5.76 14.75 -8.66
CA LYS A 662 -6.22 16.03 -9.21
C LYS A 662 -7.54 15.96 -9.99
N TYR A 663 -7.89 14.82 -10.58
CA TYR A 663 -9.16 14.67 -11.33
C TYR A 663 -10.32 14.16 -10.47
N PHE A 664 -10.02 13.39 -9.43
CA PHE A 664 -11.04 12.74 -8.59
C PHE A 664 -11.45 13.61 -7.40
N CYS A 665 -10.58 14.54 -6.98
CA CYS A 665 -10.71 15.23 -5.70
C CYS A 665 -11.21 16.66 -5.74
N GLU A 666 -11.29 17.29 -6.91
CA GLU A 666 -11.57 18.73 -6.99
C GLU A 666 -12.85 19.12 -6.24
N GLU A 667 -13.92 18.33 -6.38
CA GLU A 667 -15.19 18.57 -5.68
C GLU A 667 -15.07 18.37 -4.15
N VAL A 668 -14.39 17.31 -3.71
CA VAL A 668 -14.20 16.99 -2.29
C VAL A 668 -13.38 18.09 -1.61
N GLU A 669 -12.27 18.48 -2.23
CA GLU A 669 -11.39 19.52 -1.72
C GLU A 669 -12.11 20.87 -1.67
N ALA A 670 -12.85 21.24 -2.72
CA ALA A 670 -13.63 22.48 -2.75
C ALA A 670 -14.68 22.55 -1.63
N LYS A 671 -15.46 21.48 -1.41
CA LYS A 671 -16.48 21.43 -0.34
C LYS A 671 -15.86 21.56 1.05
N ILE A 672 -14.77 20.85 1.30
CA ILE A 672 -14.08 20.92 2.60
C ILE A 672 -13.50 22.32 2.82
N ASP A 673 -12.89 22.92 1.80
CA ASP A 673 -12.35 24.28 1.88
C ASP A 673 -13.43 25.34 2.11
N GLU A 674 -14.60 25.20 1.50
CA GLU A 674 -15.74 26.07 1.74
C GLU A 674 -16.28 25.95 3.16
N SER A 675 -16.41 24.72 3.68
CA SER A 675 -16.87 24.46 5.04
C SER A 675 -15.93 25.02 6.12
N ASN A 676 -14.66 25.22 5.76
CA ASN A 676 -13.60 25.68 6.67
C ASN A 676 -13.35 27.20 6.60
N LYS A 677 -14.05 27.95 5.73
CA LYS A 677 -13.97 29.42 5.72
C LYS A 677 -14.58 29.98 7.01
N GLY A 678 -13.71 30.38 7.94
CA GLY A 678 -14.13 30.94 9.21
C GLY A 678 -14.83 32.30 9.06
N TRP A 679 -15.55 32.72 10.10
CA TRP A 679 -16.14 34.07 10.21
C TRP A 679 -15.15 35.20 9.95
N LYS A 680 -13.85 34.96 10.15
CA LYS A 680 -12.76 35.91 9.82
C LYS A 680 -12.58 36.08 8.32
N ASP A 681 -12.66 35.03 7.51
CA ASP A 681 -12.57 35.11 6.05
C ASP A 681 -13.83 35.74 5.46
N TRP A 682 -14.99 35.53 6.09
CA TRP A 682 -16.21 36.29 5.80
C TRP A 682 -16.05 37.78 6.16
N LEU A 683 -15.39 38.12 7.27
CA LEU A 683 -15.10 39.51 7.66
C LEU A 683 -14.11 40.17 6.67
N PHE A 684 -13.03 39.49 6.29
CA PHE A 684 -12.03 40.01 5.35
C PHE A 684 -12.57 40.10 3.91
N SER A 685 -13.44 39.17 3.49
CA SER A 685 -14.14 39.26 2.20
C SER A 685 -15.19 40.39 2.19
N SER A 686 -15.91 40.64 3.28
CA SER A 686 -16.80 41.79 3.43
C SER A 686 -16.05 43.14 3.50
N ILE A 687 -14.91 43.19 4.18
CA ILE A 687 -14.08 44.41 4.28
C ILE A 687 -13.38 44.70 2.93
N SER A 688 -12.94 43.67 2.20
CA SER A 688 -12.36 43.84 0.85
C SER A 688 -13.41 44.28 -0.19
N SER A 689 -14.64 43.78 -0.09
CA SER A 689 -15.77 44.21 -0.93
C SER A 689 -16.20 45.65 -0.64
N SER A 690 -16.06 46.10 0.61
CA SER A 690 -16.33 47.49 1.03
C SER A 690 -15.26 48.47 0.55
N TYR A 691 -14.00 48.04 0.42
CA TYR A 691 -12.89 48.87 -0.08
C TYR A 691 -12.94 49.08 -1.60
N VAL A 692 -13.54 48.14 -2.35
CA VAL A 692 -13.74 48.27 -3.81
C VAL A 692 -14.88 49.23 -4.16
N LEU A 693 -15.88 49.38 -3.28
CA LEU A 693 -16.97 50.36 -3.44
C LEU A 693 -16.57 51.80 -3.07
N TYR A 694 -15.59 52.00 -2.19
CA TYR A 694 -15.14 53.35 -1.80
C TYR A 694 -14.18 54.01 -2.82
N LYS A 695 -13.55 53.22 -3.71
CA LYS A 695 -12.64 53.73 -4.76
C LYS A 695 -13.32 54.09 -6.08
N LYS A 696 -14.66 54.00 -6.14
CA LYS A 696 -15.49 54.42 -7.30
C LYS A 696 -16.32 55.68 -7.04
N LEU A 697 -16.15 56.34 -5.89
CA LEU A 697 -16.95 57.50 -5.48
C LEU A 697 -16.15 58.72 -4.98
N PHE A 698 -14.83 58.76 -5.16
CA PHE A 698 -14.00 59.96 -4.99
C PHE A 698 -12.94 60.06 -6.06
#